data_AF-A0A4U0PZM1-F1
#
_entry.id   AF-A0A4U0PZM1-F1
#
_cell.length_a   1.000
_cell.length_b   1.000
_cell.length_c   1.000
_cell.angle_alpha   90.00
_cell.angle_beta   90.00
_cell.angle_gamma   90.00
#
_symmetry.space_group_name_H-M   'P 1'
#
loop_
_entity.id
_entity.type
_entity.pdbx_description
1 polymer ?
#
loop_
_entity_poly.entity_id
_entity_poly.type
_entity_poly.pdbx_seq_one_letter_code
_entity_poly.pdbx_strand_id
1 'polypeptide(L)'
;MVETERNDPVGQGPGKGLLQPGRNCWRLEHADRAAVLVDGEAYFRAVRAAIAGAKRSILIVGWDIDSRLRLVPEGANDGLPEALGEFLHEVVARRKGLQCYVLTWDYTVLFALDREWLSSYKLGWRTHRRLHFRMDGQLPLGGSHHQKVVVIDDKLAFIGGLDLTHDRWDTPAHACNDARRQAGEGKCYPPFHDVQIMFDGPAASAAGDLVRERWYRAAGCYPRKPLEQLVAGDRWPAYVTPDFTDIDLAIARTEPEFDERPGVQEIRALYGDAIAAARDNIYLENQYFTSGLVAEGLSTRLQEPQGPDVVVVSRRAESGWLEEMTMGVQRARLHARLKQEDRHDRYRMLCPHIPALEPECVNVHSKVMVIDDEFLSIGSANLNNRSMVLDTECNVAIEARGDARIRAAIAAVRDRLLGEHLDVAPQQVGAAVAREGRLLPAIAALRHDGRTLADLNPVASPEADALVPALNILDPEKIVPPEQLLSQFVPRETQAPMRGRLIAFGTVAVLLCALAAVWRFTPLSEYMHPEALSVVGQQLQQLPFTPLLVLLAYLVAALLVIPHSVQVAATGLVFGPWAGLAYAVTGTAFTSAVTYGIGHWLGRDMVRRIAGGKLSRLSRTLAKRGIVSVALLRQIPLGPYALVNIVCGASHIRLRDFMLGTLLGMTPGSVVMLVFLHHFTEAIRNPSAGAFVVLGIIAAMLVGIAYAASRVLRRRAAERFSAGEA
;
A
#
# COMPACT_ATOMS: atom_id res chain seq x y z
N MET A 1 15.96 -1.62 48.72
CA MET A 1 17.22 -1.02 48.25
C MET A 1 17.72 -1.90 47.11
N VAL A 2 17.34 -1.53 45.89
CA VAL A 2 17.80 -2.13 44.64
C VAL A 2 18.34 -0.95 43.87
N GLU A 3 19.65 -0.95 43.62
CA GLU A 3 20.39 0.15 43.00
C GLU A 3 19.89 0.35 41.56
N THR A 4 19.51 1.59 41.27
CA THR A 4 19.24 2.10 39.94
C THR A 4 20.56 2.30 39.20
N GLU A 5 20.87 1.44 38.24
CA GLU A 5 21.92 1.70 37.25
C GLU A 5 21.52 2.93 36.43
N ARG A 6 22.32 4.00 36.56
CA ARG A 6 22.30 5.14 35.64
C ARG A 6 22.88 4.67 34.32
N ASN A 7 22.08 4.70 33.25
CA ASN A 7 22.59 4.67 31.89
C ASN A 7 23.32 5.98 31.62
N ASP A 8 24.64 5.97 31.74
CA ASP A 8 25.48 7.00 31.15
C ASP A 8 25.41 6.91 29.62
N PRO A 9 25.37 8.05 28.89
CA PRO A 9 25.35 8.04 27.44
C PRO A 9 26.63 7.40 26.89
N VAL A 10 26.45 6.46 25.96
CA VAL A 10 27.51 5.75 25.23
C VAL A 10 28.55 6.76 24.75
N GLY A 11 29.79 6.55 25.21
CA GLY A 11 30.91 7.48 25.02
C GLY A 11 31.13 7.89 23.56
N GLN A 12 31.03 9.20 23.32
CA GLN A 12 31.70 9.85 22.20
C GLN A 12 33.20 9.90 22.50
N GLY A 13 33.91 8.83 22.12
CA GLY A 13 35.35 8.92 21.93
C GLY A 13 35.65 9.84 20.73
N PRO A 14 36.67 10.71 20.80
CA PRO A 14 37.04 11.55 19.67
C PRO A 14 37.57 10.65 18.54
N GLY A 15 36.79 10.50 17.45
CA GLY A 15 37.27 9.87 16.21
C GLY A 15 36.34 8.87 15.49
N LYS A 16 35.16 8.50 16.01
CA LYS A 16 34.20 7.66 15.25
C LYS A 16 33.05 8.52 14.70
N GLY A 17 32.92 8.58 13.38
CA GLY A 17 31.79 9.24 12.70
C GLY A 17 30.44 8.60 13.02
N LEU A 18 29.37 9.27 12.63
CA LEU A 18 27.99 8.81 12.74
C LEU A 18 27.79 7.48 12.00
N LEU A 19 28.37 7.34 10.81
CA LEU A 19 28.25 6.15 9.97
C LEU A 19 29.17 5.02 10.46
N GLN A 20 28.57 3.88 10.81
CA GLN A 20 29.24 2.72 11.39
C GLN A 20 28.81 1.42 10.70
N PRO A 21 29.62 0.91 9.75
CA PRO A 21 29.38 -0.36 9.08
C PRO A 21 29.17 -1.52 10.05
N GLY A 22 28.14 -2.33 9.80
CA GLY A 22 27.73 -3.44 10.66
C GLY A 22 26.79 -3.05 11.82
N ARG A 23 26.49 -1.75 11.99
CA ARG A 23 25.52 -1.27 12.99
C ARG A 23 24.37 -0.48 12.35
N ASN A 24 24.69 0.68 11.79
CA ASN A 24 23.70 1.60 11.21
C ASN A 24 23.85 1.77 9.69
N CYS A 25 24.82 1.11 9.10
CA CYS A 25 24.88 0.87 7.66
C CYS A 25 25.51 -0.50 7.38
N TRP A 26 25.26 -1.03 6.19
CA TRP A 26 25.85 -2.30 5.73
C TRP A 26 27.30 -2.10 5.32
N ARG A 27 27.53 -1.11 4.45
CA ARG A 27 28.85 -0.76 3.90
C ARG A 27 28.96 0.74 3.79
N LEU A 28 30.20 1.22 3.92
CA LEU A 28 30.63 2.57 3.59
C LEU A 28 31.62 2.43 2.43
N GLU A 29 31.26 2.98 1.28
CA GLU A 29 31.97 2.78 0.02
C GLU A 29 32.22 4.11 -0.67
N HIS A 30 33.32 4.18 -1.41
CA HIS A 30 33.68 5.39 -2.14
C HIS A 30 32.76 5.61 -3.36
N ALA A 31 32.39 6.87 -3.62
CA ALA A 31 31.75 7.33 -4.84
C ALA A 31 32.53 8.50 -5.43
N ASP A 32 32.89 8.42 -6.71
CA ASP A 32 33.60 9.50 -7.40
C ASP A 32 32.69 10.71 -7.56
N ARG A 33 31.39 10.47 -7.81
CA ARG A 33 30.33 11.46 -7.98
C ARG A 33 29.01 10.96 -7.36
N ALA A 34 28.25 11.88 -6.78
CA ALA A 34 26.85 11.67 -6.45
C ALA A 34 26.00 12.91 -6.77
N ALA A 35 24.75 12.69 -7.18
CA ALA A 35 23.78 13.75 -7.52
C ALA A 35 22.40 13.36 -7.02
N VAL A 36 21.71 14.31 -6.41
CA VAL A 36 20.32 14.19 -5.96
C VAL A 36 19.40 14.66 -7.08
N LEU A 37 18.59 13.75 -7.59
CA LEU A 37 17.61 13.98 -8.64
C LEU A 37 16.26 14.23 -7.97
N VAL A 38 15.74 15.44 -8.16
CA VAL A 38 14.46 15.89 -7.62
C VAL A 38 13.38 15.67 -8.68
N ASP A 39 12.31 15.00 -8.27
CA ASP A 39 11.16 14.57 -9.08
C ASP A 39 11.45 13.57 -10.21
N GLY A 40 10.36 13.06 -10.77
CA GLY A 40 10.40 12.01 -11.79
C GLY A 40 11.05 12.42 -13.11
N GLU A 41 10.97 13.68 -13.54
CA GLU A 41 11.59 14.10 -14.81
C GLU A 41 13.11 13.92 -14.77
N ALA A 42 13.77 14.42 -13.73
CA ALA A 42 15.21 14.33 -13.60
C ALA A 42 15.67 12.87 -13.46
N TYR A 43 14.99 12.10 -12.62
CA TYR A 43 15.29 10.69 -12.40
C TYR A 43 15.08 9.83 -13.66
N PHE A 44 13.88 9.86 -14.25
CA PHE A 44 13.54 8.98 -15.37
C PHE A 44 14.35 9.31 -16.62
N ARG A 45 14.66 10.59 -16.86
CA ARG A 45 15.55 10.99 -17.95
C ARG A 45 16.97 10.45 -17.74
N ALA A 46 17.52 10.56 -16.53
CA ALA A 46 18.84 10.02 -16.19
C ALA A 46 18.90 8.49 -16.31
N VAL A 47 17.87 7.78 -15.83
CA VAL A 47 17.75 6.32 -15.99
C VAL A 47 17.70 5.92 -17.45
N ARG A 48 16.90 6.62 -18.27
CA ARG A 48 16.83 6.34 -19.71
C ARG A 48 18.20 6.50 -20.37
N ALA A 49 18.89 7.61 -20.13
CA ALA A 49 20.22 7.86 -20.67
C ALA A 49 21.24 6.78 -20.24
N ALA A 50 21.22 6.39 -18.96
CA ALA A 50 22.12 5.38 -18.42
C ALA A 50 21.86 3.98 -19.00
N ILE A 51 20.60 3.54 -19.09
CA ILE A 51 20.21 2.26 -19.72
C ILE A 51 20.56 2.28 -21.21
N ALA A 52 20.29 3.40 -21.90
CA ALA A 52 20.68 3.58 -23.29
C ALA A 52 22.20 3.50 -23.46
N GLY A 53 23.01 3.77 -22.44
CA GLY A 53 24.47 3.56 -22.47
C GLY A 53 24.92 2.13 -22.14
N ALA A 54 24.15 1.33 -21.39
CA ALA A 54 24.57 0.06 -20.76
C ALA A 54 25.27 -0.94 -21.71
N LYS A 55 26.35 -1.60 -21.27
CA LYS A 55 27.15 -2.56 -22.05
C LYS A 55 27.01 -4.02 -21.62
N ARG A 56 26.88 -4.32 -20.32
CA ARG A 56 26.96 -5.68 -19.77
C ARG A 56 25.82 -6.08 -18.84
N SER A 57 25.42 -5.21 -17.92
CA SER A 57 24.36 -5.53 -16.95
C SER A 57 23.45 -4.34 -16.69
N ILE A 58 22.15 -4.61 -16.66
CA ILE A 58 21.12 -3.72 -16.11
C ILE A 58 20.44 -4.50 -15.00
N LEU A 59 20.43 -3.97 -13.78
CA LEU A 59 19.74 -4.53 -12.63
C LEU A 59 18.67 -3.53 -12.18
N ILE A 60 17.42 -3.97 -12.06
CA ILE A 60 16.29 -3.15 -11.64
C ILE A 60 15.52 -3.91 -10.57
N VAL A 61 15.36 -3.30 -9.40
CA VAL A 61 14.47 -3.77 -8.32
C VAL A 61 13.49 -2.66 -7.96
N GLY A 62 12.24 -3.02 -7.70
CA GLY A 62 11.19 -2.07 -7.36
C GLY A 62 10.03 -2.72 -6.63
N TRP A 63 9.26 -1.91 -5.91
CA TRP A 63 7.98 -2.30 -5.34
C TRP A 63 6.92 -2.45 -6.45
N ASP A 64 7.05 -1.66 -7.50
CA ASP A 64 6.24 -1.74 -8.72
C ASP A 64 7.05 -1.38 -9.96
N ILE A 65 6.82 -2.07 -11.07
CA ILE A 65 7.49 -1.79 -12.34
C ILE A 65 6.49 -1.99 -13.48
N ASP A 66 6.17 -0.93 -14.21
CA ASP A 66 5.25 -0.98 -15.34
C ASP A 66 6.01 -0.94 -16.67
N SER A 67 5.84 -2.00 -17.47
CA SER A 67 6.47 -2.12 -18.80
C SER A 67 6.02 -1.06 -19.81
N ARG A 68 4.91 -0.37 -19.57
CA ARG A 68 4.35 0.67 -20.46
C ARG A 68 4.77 2.07 -20.07
N LEU A 69 5.47 2.23 -18.95
CA LEU A 69 5.96 3.52 -18.49
C LEU A 69 6.77 4.21 -19.61
N ARG A 70 6.47 5.48 -19.86
CA ARG A 70 7.27 6.36 -20.70
C ARG A 70 8.16 7.21 -19.80
N LEU A 71 9.46 6.90 -19.78
CA LEU A 71 10.43 7.62 -18.94
C LEU A 71 10.57 9.09 -19.33
N VAL A 72 10.41 9.40 -20.62
CA VAL A 72 10.50 10.76 -21.17
C VAL A 72 9.22 11.00 -21.99
N PRO A 73 8.13 11.50 -21.38
CA PRO A 73 6.83 11.65 -22.06
C PRO A 73 6.87 12.50 -23.34
N GLU A 74 7.79 13.48 -23.39
CA GLU A 74 8.03 14.35 -24.55
C GLU A 74 8.75 13.66 -25.72
N GLY A 75 9.22 12.43 -25.52
CA GLY A 75 10.05 11.70 -26.47
C GLY A 75 11.54 11.94 -26.21
N ALA A 76 12.31 10.86 -26.18
CA ALA A 76 13.74 10.94 -25.86
C ALA A 76 14.64 11.23 -27.06
N ASN A 77 14.11 11.14 -28.29
CA ASN A 77 14.82 11.38 -29.54
C ASN A 77 16.12 10.57 -29.72
N ASP A 78 16.20 9.39 -29.11
CA ASP A 78 17.37 8.49 -29.13
C ASP A 78 17.22 7.30 -30.10
N GLY A 79 16.12 7.26 -30.86
CA GLY A 79 15.81 6.17 -31.80
C GLY A 79 15.53 4.82 -31.13
N LEU A 80 15.12 4.84 -29.85
CA LEU A 80 14.69 3.68 -29.08
C LEU A 80 13.20 3.80 -28.71
N PRO A 81 12.50 2.66 -28.48
CA PRO A 81 11.09 2.68 -28.09
C PRO A 81 10.80 3.53 -26.84
N GLU A 82 9.56 4.00 -26.75
CA GLU A 82 9.11 4.89 -25.66
C GLU A 82 8.74 4.11 -24.40
N ALA A 83 8.02 2.98 -24.55
CA ALA A 83 7.59 2.13 -23.45
C ALA A 83 8.78 1.37 -22.83
N LEU A 84 8.89 1.35 -21.50
CA LEU A 84 10.00 0.77 -20.75
C LEU A 84 10.34 -0.68 -21.17
N GLY A 85 9.35 -1.54 -21.35
CA GLY A 85 9.54 -2.94 -21.72
C GLY A 85 10.13 -3.09 -23.12
N GLU A 86 9.61 -2.34 -24.11
CA GLU A 86 10.14 -2.33 -25.48
C GLU A 86 11.52 -1.68 -25.56
N PHE A 87 11.74 -0.61 -24.78
CA PHE A 87 13.03 0.06 -24.65
C PHE A 87 14.11 -0.89 -24.12
N LEU A 88 13.84 -1.59 -23.01
CA LEU A 88 14.75 -2.59 -22.45
C LEU A 88 15.00 -3.74 -23.41
N HIS A 89 13.95 -4.22 -24.09
CA HIS A 89 14.08 -5.23 -25.14
C HIS A 89 15.06 -4.79 -26.23
N GLU A 90 14.85 -3.60 -26.80
CA GLU A 90 15.63 -3.10 -27.92
C GLU A 90 17.10 -2.85 -27.52
N VAL A 91 17.32 -2.28 -26.35
CA VAL A 91 18.66 -2.08 -25.78
C VAL A 91 19.41 -3.40 -25.62
N VAL A 92 18.75 -4.41 -25.05
CA VAL A 92 19.34 -5.76 -24.89
C VAL A 92 19.58 -6.43 -26.24
N ALA A 93 18.64 -6.30 -27.19
CA ALA A 93 18.74 -6.87 -28.52
C ALA A 93 19.95 -6.31 -29.30
N ARG A 94 20.14 -4.98 -29.29
CA ARG A 94 21.23 -4.29 -30.00
C ARG A 94 22.63 -4.63 -29.47
N ARG A 95 22.76 -5.00 -28.19
CA ARG A 95 24.08 -5.16 -27.54
C ARG A 95 24.39 -6.60 -27.19
N LYS A 96 25.28 -7.24 -27.96
CA LYS A 96 25.75 -8.60 -27.67
C LYS A 96 26.39 -8.67 -26.27
N GLY A 97 25.92 -9.59 -25.44
CA GLY A 97 26.46 -9.81 -24.09
C GLY A 97 25.80 -9.00 -22.97
N LEU A 98 24.97 -7.99 -23.27
CA LEU A 98 24.16 -7.29 -22.27
C LEU A 98 23.08 -8.23 -21.71
N GLN A 99 22.96 -8.26 -20.38
CA GLN A 99 21.91 -8.93 -19.62
C GLN A 99 21.11 -7.89 -18.83
N CYS A 100 19.79 -8.04 -18.77
CA CYS A 100 18.91 -7.20 -17.98
C CYS A 100 18.12 -8.06 -17.00
N TYR A 101 18.06 -7.64 -15.75
CA TYR A 101 17.41 -8.33 -14.64
C TYR A 101 16.42 -7.37 -13.99
N VAL A 102 15.14 -7.72 -14.02
CA VAL A 102 14.04 -6.93 -13.48
C VAL A 102 13.33 -7.76 -12.41
N LEU A 103 13.37 -7.27 -11.17
CA LEU A 103 12.76 -7.92 -10.02
C LEU A 103 11.70 -6.98 -9.42
N THR A 104 10.46 -7.44 -9.36
CA THR A 104 9.35 -6.70 -8.73
C THR A 104 8.83 -7.46 -7.52
N TRP A 105 8.11 -6.81 -6.62
CA TRP A 105 7.44 -7.49 -5.50
C TRP A 105 6.34 -8.48 -5.95
N ASP A 106 6.26 -9.67 -5.32
CA ASP A 106 5.14 -10.62 -5.46
C ASP A 106 4.07 -10.31 -4.40
N TYR A 107 2.91 -9.85 -4.87
CA TYR A 107 1.92 -9.15 -4.04
C TYR A 107 1.01 -10.08 -3.22
N THR A 108 0.41 -9.54 -2.17
CA THR A 108 -0.74 -10.16 -1.48
C THR A 108 -2.05 -9.58 -2.02
N VAL A 109 -3.14 -10.36 -2.03
CA VAL A 109 -4.47 -9.98 -2.57
C VAL A 109 -5.02 -8.65 -2.01
N LEU A 110 -4.52 -8.18 -0.86
CA LEU A 110 -4.95 -6.95 -0.19
C LEU A 110 -4.72 -5.68 -1.02
N PHE A 111 -3.72 -5.67 -1.90
CA PHE A 111 -3.36 -4.52 -2.77
C PHE A 111 -3.77 -4.71 -4.23
N ALA A 112 -4.61 -5.72 -4.52
CA ALA A 112 -4.99 -6.10 -5.89
C ALA A 112 -5.94 -5.11 -6.59
N LEU A 113 -6.49 -4.13 -5.87
CA LEU A 113 -7.46 -3.17 -6.41
C LEU A 113 -6.84 -1.88 -6.98
N ASP A 114 -5.66 -1.48 -6.50
CA ASP A 114 -4.98 -0.22 -6.88
C ASP A 114 -3.84 -0.45 -7.90
N ARG A 115 -3.72 -1.67 -8.41
CA ARG A 115 -2.70 -2.06 -9.39
C ARG A 115 -3.31 -2.86 -10.51
N GLU A 116 -2.58 -3.01 -11.60
CA GLU A 116 -2.98 -3.82 -12.74
C GLU A 116 -3.59 -5.16 -12.31
N TRP A 117 -4.92 -5.25 -12.41
CA TRP A 117 -5.72 -6.46 -12.18
C TRP A 117 -5.31 -7.63 -13.11
N LEU A 118 -4.35 -7.44 -14.02
CA LEU A 118 -4.00 -8.35 -15.13
C LEU A 118 -2.49 -8.45 -15.47
N SER A 119 -1.55 -8.19 -14.54
CA SER A 119 -0.12 -8.47 -14.85
C SER A 119 0.21 -9.98 -14.97
N SER A 120 -0.81 -10.83 -14.79
CA SER A 120 -0.88 -12.17 -15.39
C SER A 120 -1.08 -12.07 -16.91
N TYR A 121 -0.03 -11.75 -17.66
CA TYR A 121 0.55 -12.71 -18.60
C TYR A 121 1.99 -12.29 -18.91
N LYS A 122 2.88 -13.27 -18.78
CA LYS A 122 4.31 -13.31 -19.10
C LYS A 122 4.73 -12.73 -20.48
N LEU A 123 3.81 -12.19 -21.30
CA LEU A 123 4.06 -11.76 -22.67
C LEU A 123 4.81 -10.42 -22.79
N GLY A 124 4.58 -9.43 -21.91
CA GLY A 124 5.22 -8.11 -22.04
C GLY A 124 6.73 -8.10 -21.72
N TRP A 125 7.14 -8.86 -20.70
CA TRP A 125 8.53 -8.91 -20.25
C TRP A 125 9.38 -10.02 -20.93
N ARG A 126 8.76 -11.05 -21.52
CA ARG A 126 9.47 -12.18 -22.17
C ARG A 126 9.73 -11.95 -23.66
N THR A 127 10.35 -10.82 -24.00
CA THR A 127 10.64 -10.48 -25.40
C THR A 127 12.04 -10.92 -25.83
N HIS A 128 13.02 -11.03 -24.91
CA HIS A 128 14.39 -11.48 -25.23
C HIS A 128 14.96 -12.46 -24.19
N ARG A 129 15.70 -13.50 -24.61
CA ARG A 129 16.39 -14.51 -23.75
C ARG A 129 17.41 -13.97 -22.72
N ARG A 130 17.68 -12.66 -22.72
CA ARG A 130 18.67 -11.96 -21.88
C ARG A 130 18.02 -10.87 -21.02
N LEU A 131 16.69 -10.74 -21.14
CA LEU A 131 15.85 -9.92 -20.28
C LEU A 131 15.15 -10.89 -19.32
N HIS A 132 15.56 -10.86 -18.07
CA HIS A 132 15.11 -11.76 -17.02
C HIS A 132 14.14 -11.00 -16.12
N PHE A 133 12.90 -11.47 -16.04
CA PHE A 133 11.89 -10.91 -15.14
C PHE A 133 11.51 -11.92 -14.06
N ARG A 134 11.44 -11.46 -12.81
CA ARG A 134 11.07 -12.24 -11.63
C ARG A 134 10.22 -11.41 -10.67
N MET A 135 9.44 -12.11 -9.86
CA MET A 135 8.70 -11.52 -8.74
C MET A 135 9.30 -12.06 -7.43
N ASP A 136 9.40 -11.21 -6.41
CA ASP A 136 9.97 -11.53 -5.10
C ASP A 136 8.88 -11.62 -4.03
N GLY A 137 8.58 -12.84 -3.59
CA GLY A 137 7.68 -13.14 -2.48
C GLY A 137 8.39 -13.66 -1.23
N GLN A 138 9.72 -13.54 -1.14
CA GLN A 138 10.54 -14.13 -0.08
C GLN A 138 10.59 -13.24 1.18
N LEU A 139 9.42 -12.98 1.74
CA LEU A 139 9.17 -12.04 2.84
C LEU A 139 8.18 -12.63 3.85
N PRO A 140 8.21 -12.21 5.13
CA PRO A 140 7.21 -12.62 6.10
C PRO A 140 5.82 -12.11 5.70
N LEU A 141 4.79 -12.78 6.20
CA LEU A 141 3.40 -12.42 5.90
C LEU A 141 3.13 -10.95 6.21
N GLY A 142 2.61 -10.23 5.21
CA GLY A 142 2.26 -8.83 5.34
C GLY A 142 3.42 -7.86 5.13
N GLY A 143 4.66 -8.32 4.92
CA GLY A 143 5.77 -7.48 4.46
C GLY A 143 5.80 -7.31 2.94
N SER A 144 6.54 -6.31 2.48
CA SER A 144 6.67 -5.97 1.06
C SER A 144 8.12 -5.72 0.64
N HIS A 145 8.37 -5.97 -0.65
CA HIS A 145 9.62 -5.54 -1.29
C HIS A 145 9.52 -4.07 -1.63
N HIS A 146 10.21 -3.19 -0.90
CA HIS A 146 9.99 -1.75 -1.03
C HIS A 146 11.21 -0.93 -1.50
N GLN A 147 12.39 -1.55 -1.62
CA GLN A 147 13.56 -0.95 -2.28
C GLN A 147 13.29 -0.60 -3.76
N LYS A 148 13.72 0.60 -4.18
CA LYS A 148 13.78 1.01 -5.59
C LYS A 148 15.23 1.28 -5.98
N VAL A 149 15.84 0.35 -6.72
CA VAL A 149 17.26 0.42 -7.08
C VAL A 149 17.44 0.08 -8.56
N VAL A 150 18.20 0.93 -9.26
CA VAL A 150 18.65 0.67 -10.63
C VAL A 150 20.18 0.67 -10.64
N VAL A 151 20.81 -0.35 -11.21
CA VAL A 151 22.28 -0.43 -11.35
C VAL A 151 22.65 -0.76 -12.78
N ILE A 152 23.54 0.04 -13.35
CA ILE A 152 24.04 -0.08 -14.72
C ILE A 152 25.52 -0.44 -14.68
N ASP A 153 25.85 -1.61 -15.23
CA ASP A 153 27.22 -2.10 -15.40
C ASP A 153 28.08 -2.15 -14.12
N ASP A 154 27.46 -2.11 -12.93
CA ASP A 154 28.11 -1.89 -11.62
C ASP A 154 28.96 -0.61 -11.56
N LYS A 155 28.65 0.37 -12.42
CA LYS A 155 29.37 1.65 -12.53
C LYS A 155 28.50 2.86 -12.25
N LEU A 156 27.17 2.72 -12.29
CA LEU A 156 26.24 3.77 -11.92
C LEU A 156 25.03 3.13 -11.22
N ALA A 157 24.61 3.71 -10.10
CA ALA A 157 23.46 3.25 -9.34
C ALA A 157 22.52 4.40 -9.02
N PHE A 158 21.25 4.06 -8.84
CA PHE A 158 20.18 4.95 -8.42
C PHE A 158 19.45 4.31 -7.24
N ILE A 159 19.25 5.04 -6.14
CA ILE A 159 18.49 4.60 -4.95
C ILE A 159 17.60 5.74 -4.48
N GLY A 160 16.37 5.47 -4.05
CA GLY A 160 15.46 6.50 -3.55
C GLY A 160 14.01 6.05 -3.50
N GLY A 161 13.07 7.00 -3.62
CA GLY A 161 11.63 6.77 -3.47
C GLY A 161 10.90 6.36 -4.76
N LEU A 162 11.51 6.53 -5.94
CA LEU A 162 10.81 6.41 -7.22
C LEU A 162 10.87 5.01 -7.83
N ASP A 163 9.71 4.38 -7.94
CA ASP A 163 9.49 3.17 -8.74
C ASP A 163 9.43 3.50 -10.25
N LEU A 164 9.81 2.53 -11.09
CA LEU A 164 9.64 2.65 -12.56
C LEU A 164 8.21 2.27 -12.97
N THR A 165 7.22 3.05 -12.51
CA THR A 165 5.79 2.84 -12.79
C THR A 165 5.06 4.16 -13.08
N HIS A 166 3.77 4.11 -13.44
CA HIS A 166 2.93 5.29 -13.76
C HIS A 166 2.71 6.21 -12.57
N ASP A 167 2.24 7.43 -12.80
CA ASP A 167 1.85 8.40 -11.75
C ASP A 167 3.00 8.89 -10.85
N ARG A 168 4.24 8.80 -11.33
CA ARG A 168 5.47 9.26 -10.63
C ARG A 168 6.24 10.36 -11.36
N TRP A 169 5.93 10.61 -12.64
CA TRP A 169 6.62 11.63 -13.43
C TRP A 169 6.12 13.02 -13.00
N ASP A 170 7.01 13.95 -12.69
CA ASP A 170 6.69 15.35 -12.49
C ASP A 170 7.95 16.21 -12.65
N THR A 171 7.79 17.52 -12.62
CA THR A 171 8.89 18.48 -12.59
C THR A 171 8.82 19.32 -11.30
N PRO A 172 9.94 19.93 -10.89
CA PRO A 172 10.01 20.87 -9.76
C PRO A 172 8.98 22.00 -9.78
N ALA A 173 8.42 22.32 -10.96
CA ALA A 173 7.39 23.35 -11.08
C ALA A 173 6.01 22.91 -10.56
N HIS A 174 5.73 21.60 -10.47
CA HIS A 174 4.45 21.02 -10.05
C HIS A 174 3.21 21.69 -10.67
N ALA A 175 3.31 22.07 -11.95
CA ALA A 175 2.23 22.78 -12.64
C ALA A 175 0.91 21.99 -12.53
N CYS A 176 -0.19 22.64 -12.17
CA CYS A 176 -1.45 21.94 -11.85
C CYS A 176 -1.96 21.08 -13.01
N ASN A 177 -1.80 21.55 -14.26
CA ASN A 177 -2.33 20.90 -15.46
C ASN A 177 -1.21 20.49 -16.44
N ASP A 178 -0.17 19.85 -15.95
CA ASP A 178 0.89 19.36 -16.82
C ASP A 178 0.40 18.18 -17.68
N ALA A 179 0.21 18.42 -18.98
CA ALA A 179 -0.29 17.43 -19.93
C ALA A 179 0.63 16.20 -20.10
N ARG A 180 1.86 16.26 -19.58
CA ARG A 180 2.82 15.15 -19.56
C ARG A 180 2.53 14.15 -18.44
N ARG A 181 1.85 14.57 -17.36
CA ARG A 181 1.39 13.71 -16.25
C ARG A 181 0.13 12.95 -16.63
N GLN A 182 0.23 12.00 -17.54
CA GLN A 182 -0.93 11.19 -17.96
C GLN A 182 -1.05 9.91 -17.15
N ALA A 183 -2.15 9.78 -16.41
CA ALA A 183 -2.62 8.50 -15.90
C ALA A 183 -3.21 7.70 -17.07
N GLY A 184 -3.24 6.37 -16.96
CA GLY A 184 -3.94 5.53 -17.91
C GLY A 184 -5.37 6.06 -18.18
N GLU A 185 -5.84 5.97 -19.42
CA GLU A 185 -7.16 6.48 -19.88
C GLU A 185 -7.28 8.01 -20.12
N GLY A 186 -6.15 8.73 -20.24
CA GLY A 186 -6.14 10.12 -20.74
C GLY A 186 -6.51 11.18 -19.71
N LYS A 187 -6.42 10.84 -18.41
CA LYS A 187 -6.66 11.75 -17.29
C LYS A 187 -5.32 12.20 -16.71
N CYS A 188 -5.17 13.47 -16.33
CA CYS A 188 -3.94 13.89 -15.64
C CYS A 188 -4.00 13.55 -14.15
N TYR A 189 -2.90 13.04 -13.59
CA TYR A 189 -2.79 12.83 -12.14
C TYR A 189 -2.24 14.09 -11.42
N PRO A 190 -2.52 14.26 -10.12
CA PRO A 190 -2.03 15.39 -9.34
C PRO A 190 -0.50 15.45 -9.31
N PRO A 191 0.11 16.61 -8.99
CA PRO A 191 1.55 16.72 -8.84
C PRO A 191 2.13 15.72 -7.84
N PHE A 192 3.34 15.25 -8.12
CA PHE A 192 4.02 14.20 -7.38
C PHE A 192 5.45 14.62 -7.10
N HIS A 193 5.82 14.68 -5.82
CA HIS A 193 7.16 15.06 -5.39
C HIS A 193 7.90 13.86 -4.80
N ASP A 194 9.13 13.63 -5.27
CA ASP A 194 9.97 12.54 -4.76
C ASP A 194 11.46 12.80 -5.05
N VAL A 195 12.34 12.02 -4.41
CA VAL A 195 13.78 12.22 -4.49
C VAL A 195 14.49 10.89 -4.72
N GLN A 196 15.41 10.89 -5.69
CA GLN A 196 16.35 9.81 -5.96
C GLN A 196 17.78 10.31 -5.82
N ILE A 197 18.73 9.47 -5.40
CA ILE A 197 20.16 9.75 -5.51
C ILE A 197 20.81 8.84 -6.56
N MET A 198 21.64 9.43 -7.41
CA MET A 198 22.46 8.78 -8.43
C MET A 198 23.93 8.88 -8.02
N PHE A 199 24.68 7.79 -8.11
CA PHE A 199 26.10 7.75 -7.73
C PHE A 199 26.86 6.68 -8.52
N ASP A 200 28.18 6.87 -8.66
CA ASP A 200 29.08 5.95 -9.34
C ASP A 200 30.15 5.37 -8.40
N GLY A 201 31.26 4.88 -8.97
CA GLY A 201 32.39 4.33 -8.20
C GLY A 201 32.11 2.98 -7.54
N PRO A 202 32.97 2.58 -6.58
CA PRO A 202 32.79 1.36 -5.77
C PRO A 202 31.41 1.25 -5.11
N ALA A 203 30.83 2.37 -4.66
CA ALA A 203 29.48 2.41 -4.09
C ALA A 203 28.43 1.87 -5.06
N ALA A 204 28.49 2.21 -6.35
CA ALA A 204 27.57 1.66 -7.35
C ALA A 204 27.72 0.14 -7.52
N SER A 205 28.94 -0.40 -7.40
CA SER A 205 29.14 -1.85 -7.39
C SER A 205 28.55 -2.49 -6.13
N ALA A 206 28.58 -1.83 -4.96
CA ALA A 206 27.97 -2.33 -3.74
C ALA A 206 26.44 -2.36 -3.82
N ALA A 207 25.82 -1.35 -4.45
CA ALA A 207 24.40 -1.39 -4.80
C ALA A 207 24.09 -2.57 -5.75
N GLY A 208 24.99 -2.88 -6.69
CA GLY A 208 24.89 -4.07 -7.53
C GLY A 208 24.93 -5.38 -6.73
N ASP A 209 25.79 -5.47 -5.71
CA ASP A 209 25.85 -6.63 -4.81
C ASP A 209 24.55 -6.79 -4.01
N LEU A 210 23.95 -5.69 -3.52
CA LEU A 210 22.64 -5.68 -2.84
C LEU A 210 21.55 -6.28 -3.73
N VAL A 211 21.46 -5.83 -4.99
CA VAL A 211 20.45 -6.32 -5.93
C VAL A 211 20.69 -7.80 -6.28
N ARG A 212 21.95 -8.22 -6.43
CA ARG A 212 22.30 -9.62 -6.73
C ARG A 212 21.95 -10.56 -5.59
N GLU A 213 22.22 -10.17 -4.35
CA GLU A 213 21.84 -10.93 -3.16
C GLU A 213 20.33 -11.09 -3.08
N ARG A 214 19.59 -10.02 -3.38
CA ARG A 214 18.14 -10.09 -3.43
C ARG A 214 17.61 -10.99 -4.54
N TRP A 215 18.18 -10.87 -5.73
CA TRP A 215 17.83 -11.73 -6.85
C TRP A 215 18.09 -13.20 -6.53
N TYR A 216 19.22 -13.52 -5.87
CA TYR A 216 19.51 -14.87 -5.41
C TYR A 216 18.44 -15.41 -4.48
N ARG A 217 17.97 -14.60 -3.52
CA ARG A 217 16.88 -14.99 -2.62
C ARG A 217 15.59 -15.30 -3.39
N ALA A 218 15.22 -14.47 -4.36
CA ALA A 218 13.99 -14.65 -5.13
C ALA A 218 14.06 -15.76 -6.20
N ALA A 219 15.22 -16.00 -6.80
CA ALA A 219 15.38 -16.84 -7.98
C ALA A 219 16.34 -18.04 -7.82
N GLY A 220 17.05 -18.15 -6.70
CA GLY A 220 18.01 -19.22 -6.41
C GLY A 220 19.32 -19.16 -7.19
N CYS A 221 19.61 -18.07 -7.90
CA CYS A 221 20.83 -17.91 -8.69
C CYS A 221 21.32 -16.46 -8.67
N TYR A 222 22.62 -16.23 -8.83
CA TYR A 222 23.16 -14.87 -8.88
C TYR A 222 23.20 -14.33 -10.32
N PRO A 223 22.73 -13.08 -10.56
CA PRO A 223 23.07 -12.35 -11.79
C PRO A 223 24.59 -12.23 -11.92
N ARG A 224 25.12 -12.39 -13.13
CA ARG A 224 26.58 -12.32 -13.34
C ARG A 224 27.11 -10.91 -13.05
N LYS A 225 28.22 -10.82 -12.33
CA LYS A 225 28.97 -9.57 -12.18
C LYS A 225 29.77 -9.29 -13.46
N PRO A 226 29.67 -8.09 -14.06
CA PRO A 226 30.45 -7.78 -15.25
C PRO A 226 31.94 -7.71 -14.92
N LEU A 227 32.79 -8.18 -15.83
CA LEU A 227 34.24 -7.97 -15.71
C LEU A 227 34.54 -6.49 -15.97
N GLU A 228 35.35 -5.88 -15.11
CA GLU A 228 35.65 -4.45 -15.13
C GLU A 228 36.17 -3.95 -16.49
N GLN A 229 37.07 -4.71 -17.12
CA GLN A 229 37.61 -4.42 -18.46
C GLN A 229 36.51 -4.32 -19.54
N LEU A 230 35.39 -5.02 -19.35
CA LEU A 230 34.30 -5.07 -20.32
C LEU A 230 33.27 -3.96 -20.14
N VAL A 231 33.37 -3.19 -19.06
CA VAL A 231 32.47 -2.08 -18.73
C VAL A 231 33.16 -0.72 -18.71
N ALA A 232 34.43 -0.65 -19.14
CA ALA A 232 35.21 0.58 -19.22
C ALA A 232 34.45 1.74 -19.89
N GLY A 233 34.68 2.95 -19.39
CA GLY A 233 34.04 4.19 -19.84
C GLY A 233 32.97 4.68 -18.87
N ASP A 234 32.73 5.99 -18.92
CA ASP A 234 31.80 6.69 -18.05
C ASP A 234 30.33 6.36 -18.38
N ARG A 235 29.51 6.24 -17.34
CA ARG A 235 28.05 6.01 -17.40
C ARG A 235 27.24 7.19 -16.93
N TRP A 236 27.90 8.17 -16.35
CA TRP A 236 27.27 9.39 -15.88
C TRP A 236 26.68 10.18 -17.06
N PRO A 237 25.37 10.49 -17.04
CA PRO A 237 24.78 11.33 -18.07
C PRO A 237 25.42 12.72 -18.06
N ALA A 238 25.96 13.16 -19.20
CA ALA A 238 26.79 14.37 -19.30
C ALA A 238 26.09 15.68 -18.89
N TYR A 239 24.75 15.72 -18.90
CA TYR A 239 23.96 16.88 -18.50
C TYR A 239 23.64 16.92 -17.00
N VAL A 240 23.97 15.87 -16.24
CA VAL A 240 23.77 15.85 -14.78
C VAL A 240 25.02 16.38 -14.10
N THR A 241 24.88 17.49 -13.38
CA THR A 241 25.95 18.03 -12.55
C THR A 241 26.01 17.28 -11.22
N PRO A 242 27.17 16.75 -10.79
CA PRO A 242 27.32 16.16 -9.47
C PRO A 242 27.13 17.20 -8.35
N ASP A 243 26.33 16.86 -7.34
CA ASP A 243 26.23 17.64 -6.10
C ASP A 243 27.43 17.34 -5.18
N PHE A 244 27.93 16.10 -5.25
CA PHE A 244 29.07 15.61 -4.49
C PHE A 244 30.11 14.99 -5.42
N THR A 245 31.37 15.11 -5.05
CA THR A 245 32.52 14.50 -5.72
C THR A 245 33.45 13.92 -4.68
N ASP A 246 34.12 12.79 -4.93
CA ASP A 246 35.12 12.23 -4.00
C ASP A 246 34.58 12.13 -2.55
N ILE A 247 33.56 11.29 -2.35
CA ILE A 247 32.89 11.10 -1.05
C ILE A 247 32.82 9.63 -0.66
N ASP A 248 32.74 9.39 0.65
CA ASP A 248 32.29 8.11 1.19
C ASP A 248 30.77 8.12 1.36
N LEU A 249 30.12 7.05 0.91
CA LEU A 249 28.68 6.90 0.89
C LEU A 249 28.30 5.60 1.58
N ALA A 250 27.39 5.69 2.56
CA ALA A 250 26.88 4.53 3.29
C ALA A 250 25.62 3.98 2.62
N ILE A 251 25.51 2.65 2.54
CA ILE A 251 24.27 1.96 2.17
C ILE A 251 23.71 1.31 3.44
N ALA A 252 22.49 1.65 3.82
CA ALA A 252 21.78 1.10 4.98
C ALA A 252 20.49 0.40 4.55
N ARG A 253 20.15 -0.69 5.23
CA ARG A 253 19.01 -1.54 4.85
C ARG A 253 18.05 -1.76 6.01
N THR A 254 16.81 -2.04 5.65
CA THR A 254 15.90 -2.81 6.50
C THR A 254 15.63 -4.12 5.77
N GLU A 255 15.77 -5.25 6.45
CA GLU A 255 15.35 -6.56 5.96
C GLU A 255 14.71 -7.32 7.12
N PRO A 256 13.48 -7.83 6.98
CA PRO A 256 12.86 -8.58 8.06
C PRO A 256 13.56 -9.92 8.29
N GLU A 257 13.51 -10.41 9.52
CA GLU A 257 13.84 -11.81 9.82
C GLU A 257 12.88 -12.72 9.07
N PHE A 258 13.43 -13.63 8.25
CA PHE A 258 12.63 -14.53 7.42
C PHE A 258 13.44 -15.74 6.94
N ASP A 259 12.85 -16.93 7.01
CA ASP A 259 13.47 -18.18 6.53
C ASP A 259 14.87 -18.41 7.15
N GLU A 260 14.93 -18.42 8.48
CA GLU A 260 16.15 -18.57 9.31
C GLU A 260 17.22 -17.47 9.14
N ARG A 261 16.98 -16.47 8.28
CA ARG A 261 17.88 -15.33 8.11
C ARG A 261 17.62 -14.28 9.18
N PRO A 262 18.65 -13.77 9.85
CA PRO A 262 18.50 -12.71 10.84
C PRO A 262 17.99 -11.42 10.18
N GLY A 263 17.15 -10.68 10.90
CA GLY A 263 16.68 -9.38 10.47
C GLY A 263 17.81 -8.32 10.46
N VAL A 264 17.71 -7.37 9.55
CA VAL A 264 18.59 -6.21 9.40
C VAL A 264 17.78 -4.95 9.70
N GLN A 265 18.29 -4.12 10.62
CA GLN A 265 17.62 -2.89 11.07
C GLN A 265 18.59 -1.68 11.05
N GLU A 266 19.47 -1.63 10.05
CA GLU A 266 20.51 -0.60 9.94
C GLU A 266 19.88 0.80 9.82
N ILE A 267 18.82 0.95 9.01
CA ILE A 267 18.11 2.24 8.82
C ILE A 267 17.48 2.72 10.13
N ARG A 268 16.91 1.81 10.92
CA ARG A 268 16.33 2.12 12.23
C ARG A 268 17.40 2.70 13.18
N ALA A 269 18.57 2.08 13.22
CA ALA A 269 19.70 2.57 14.00
C ALA A 269 20.23 3.92 13.45
N LEU A 270 20.34 4.05 12.13
CA LEU A 270 20.81 5.26 11.45
C LEU A 270 19.95 6.48 11.79
N TYR A 271 18.63 6.36 11.70
CA TYR A 271 17.72 7.46 12.05
C TYR A 271 17.79 7.81 13.54
N GLY A 272 17.84 6.81 14.42
CA GLY A 272 18.00 7.05 15.86
C GLY A 272 19.30 7.81 16.18
N ASP A 273 20.42 7.37 15.59
CA ASP A 273 21.73 7.99 15.77
C ASP A 273 21.77 9.42 15.20
N ALA A 274 21.22 9.63 14.01
CA ALA A 274 21.20 10.93 13.34
C ALA A 274 20.36 11.95 14.12
N ILE A 275 19.17 11.56 14.60
CA ILE A 275 18.31 12.42 15.43
C ILE A 275 18.99 12.73 16.77
N ALA A 276 19.64 11.75 17.40
CA ALA A 276 20.36 11.96 18.65
C ALA A 276 21.57 12.90 18.49
N ALA A 277 22.21 12.91 17.32
CA ALA A 277 23.34 13.78 17.02
C ALA A 277 22.96 15.23 16.69
N ALA A 278 21.68 15.48 16.34
CA ALA A 278 21.20 16.78 15.86
C ALA A 278 21.33 17.90 16.91
N ARG A 279 21.87 19.04 16.52
CA ARG A 279 22.12 20.20 17.38
C ARG A 279 21.20 21.36 17.04
N ASP A 280 21.11 21.69 15.75
CA ASP A 280 20.52 22.94 15.30
C ASP A 280 19.24 22.74 14.49
N ASN A 281 19.27 21.86 13.50
CA ASN A 281 18.19 21.70 12.54
C ASN A 281 18.02 20.23 12.11
N ILE A 282 16.77 19.77 12.15
CA ILE A 282 16.30 18.50 11.59
C ILE A 282 15.29 18.84 10.50
N TYR A 283 15.62 18.48 9.25
CA TYR A 283 14.72 18.58 8.11
C TYR A 283 14.35 17.19 7.60
N LEU A 284 13.06 16.85 7.65
CA LEU A 284 12.52 15.58 7.19
C LEU A 284 11.52 15.83 6.07
N GLU A 285 11.64 15.10 4.97
CA GLU A 285 10.56 14.93 4.01
C GLU A 285 10.14 13.47 3.99
N ASN A 286 8.85 13.22 4.23
CA ASN A 286 8.37 11.85 4.21
C ASN A 286 6.91 11.68 3.83
N GLN A 287 6.65 10.64 3.02
CA GLN A 287 5.30 10.19 2.69
C GLN A 287 4.47 9.86 3.94
N TYR A 288 5.06 9.16 4.91
CA TYR A 288 4.38 8.75 6.14
C TYR A 288 5.17 9.14 7.37
N PHE A 289 4.45 9.48 8.45
CA PHE A 289 5.04 9.80 9.74
C PHE A 289 4.25 9.11 10.86
N THR A 290 4.58 7.85 11.12
CA THR A 290 3.89 6.97 12.09
C THR A 290 4.85 6.16 12.97
N SER A 291 6.16 6.35 12.82
CA SER A 291 7.18 5.61 13.58
C SER A 291 7.27 6.10 15.02
N GLY A 292 7.01 5.19 15.97
CA GLY A 292 7.15 5.49 17.39
C GLY A 292 8.59 5.82 17.81
N LEU A 293 9.58 5.15 17.21
CA LEU A 293 11.01 5.39 17.48
C LEU A 293 11.45 6.79 17.04
N VAL A 294 11.05 7.20 15.83
CA VAL A 294 11.40 8.53 15.31
C VAL A 294 10.75 9.60 16.18
N ALA A 295 9.46 9.43 16.49
CA ALA A 295 8.76 10.37 17.35
C ALA A 295 9.38 10.45 18.75
N GLU A 296 9.80 9.33 19.36
CA GLU A 296 10.49 9.32 20.65
C GLU A 296 11.83 10.08 20.61
N GLY A 297 12.65 9.84 19.57
CA GLY A 297 13.90 10.58 19.40
C GLY A 297 13.67 12.09 19.25
N LEU A 298 12.73 12.49 18.40
CA LEU A 298 12.37 13.90 18.20
C LEU A 298 11.82 14.54 19.49
N SER A 299 10.93 13.83 20.18
CA SER A 299 10.40 14.17 21.50
C SER A 299 11.51 14.50 22.50
N THR A 300 12.53 13.65 22.61
CA THR A 300 13.68 13.90 23.49
C THR A 300 14.40 15.19 23.08
N ARG A 301 14.70 15.37 21.80
CA ARG A 301 15.39 16.57 21.29
C ARG A 301 14.58 17.86 21.52
N LEU A 302 13.26 17.83 21.35
CA LEU A 302 12.37 18.99 21.50
C LEU A 302 12.22 19.47 22.96
N GLN A 303 12.46 18.59 23.94
CA GLN A 303 12.40 18.95 25.36
C GLN A 303 13.67 19.67 25.84
N GLU A 304 14.73 19.69 25.04
CA GLU A 304 16.00 20.31 25.40
C GLU A 304 15.99 21.83 25.18
N PRO A 305 16.47 22.64 26.14
CA PRO A 305 16.50 24.11 26.00
C PRO A 305 17.23 24.60 24.75
N GLN A 306 18.25 23.86 24.31
CA GLN A 306 19.04 24.15 23.10
C GLN A 306 18.91 23.04 22.05
N GLY A 307 17.80 22.29 22.07
CA GLY A 307 17.49 21.30 21.02
C GLY A 307 17.28 21.93 19.64
N PRO A 308 17.26 21.11 18.58
CA PRO A 308 17.14 21.55 17.19
C PRO A 308 15.73 22.04 16.83
N ASP A 309 15.64 22.81 15.77
CA ASP A 309 14.39 23.00 15.02
C ASP A 309 14.05 21.69 14.28
N VAL A 310 12.79 21.28 14.29
CA VAL A 310 12.29 20.06 13.66
C VAL A 310 11.22 20.43 12.64
N VAL A 311 11.57 20.25 11.37
CA VAL A 311 10.70 20.48 10.22
C VAL A 311 10.36 19.14 9.58
N VAL A 312 9.06 18.83 9.49
CA VAL A 312 8.56 17.62 8.82
C VAL A 312 7.65 18.01 7.66
N VAL A 313 8.11 17.88 6.43
CA VAL A 313 7.29 18.05 5.23
C VAL A 313 6.65 16.71 4.88
N SER A 314 5.32 16.67 4.75
CA SER A 314 4.57 15.46 4.44
C SER A 314 3.38 15.76 3.54
N ARG A 315 2.77 14.72 2.97
CA ARG A 315 1.57 14.81 2.14
C ARG A 315 0.39 15.35 2.93
N ARG A 316 -0.46 16.19 2.34
CA ARG A 316 -1.66 16.73 3.04
C ARG A 316 -2.67 15.62 3.38
N ALA A 317 -3.03 14.80 2.40
CA ALA A 317 -4.06 13.75 2.53
C ALA A 317 -3.53 12.36 2.14
N GLU A 318 -4.02 11.30 2.80
CA GLU A 318 -3.67 9.90 2.54
C GLU A 318 -4.36 9.33 1.29
N SER A 319 -3.81 8.24 0.72
CA SER A 319 -4.35 7.62 -0.49
C SER A 319 -5.45 6.64 -0.10
N GLY A 320 -6.70 7.08 -0.25
CA GLY A 320 -7.86 6.22 -0.03
C GLY A 320 -8.17 5.95 1.44
N TRP A 321 -9.31 5.29 1.64
CA TRP A 321 -9.93 5.16 2.96
C TRP A 321 -9.10 4.35 3.97
N LEU A 322 -8.42 3.28 3.52
CA LEU A 322 -7.69 2.39 4.44
C LEU A 322 -6.46 3.08 5.03
N GLU A 323 -5.69 3.79 4.21
CA GLU A 323 -4.53 4.56 4.68
C GLU A 323 -4.96 5.70 5.60
N GLU A 324 -6.07 6.39 5.26
CA GLU A 324 -6.62 7.45 6.10
C GLU A 324 -7.02 6.95 7.50
N MET A 325 -7.67 5.80 7.58
CA MET A 325 -8.10 5.18 8.86
C MET A 325 -6.95 4.51 9.64
N THR A 326 -5.73 4.47 9.08
CA THR A 326 -4.57 3.84 9.72
C THR A 326 -3.41 4.82 9.88
N MET A 327 -2.69 5.09 8.80
CA MET A 327 -1.54 5.99 8.76
C MET A 327 -1.95 7.42 9.15
N GLY A 328 -3.08 7.91 8.64
CA GLY A 328 -3.57 9.25 8.94
C GLY A 328 -3.84 9.46 10.44
N VAL A 329 -4.47 8.47 11.08
CA VAL A 329 -4.75 8.51 12.52
C VAL A 329 -3.48 8.43 13.36
N GLN A 330 -2.54 7.54 13.01
CA GLN A 330 -1.27 7.44 13.74
C GLN A 330 -0.43 8.70 13.59
N ARG A 331 -0.40 9.30 12.40
CA ARG A 331 0.25 10.59 12.16
C ARG A 331 -0.34 11.70 13.02
N ALA A 332 -1.67 11.79 13.12
CA ALA A 332 -2.34 12.75 13.99
C ALA A 332 -1.96 12.56 15.48
N ARG A 333 -1.88 11.32 15.96
CA ARG A 333 -1.44 11.02 17.34
C ARG A 333 -0.01 11.47 17.61
N LEU A 334 0.93 11.14 16.71
CA LEU A 334 2.32 11.54 16.87
C LEU A 334 2.50 13.05 16.74
N HIS A 335 1.80 13.69 15.81
CA HIS A 335 1.79 15.14 15.68
C HIS A 335 1.32 15.82 16.98
N ALA A 336 0.19 15.39 17.55
CA ALA A 336 -0.33 15.92 18.80
C ALA A 336 0.65 15.72 19.97
N ARG A 337 1.28 14.54 20.06
CA ARG A 337 2.31 14.26 21.05
C ARG A 337 3.51 15.21 20.92
N LEU A 338 4.06 15.36 19.72
CA LEU A 338 5.21 16.24 19.48
C LEU A 338 4.87 17.70 19.79
N LYS A 339 3.68 18.18 19.41
CA LYS A 339 3.20 19.52 19.79
C LYS A 339 3.07 19.71 21.30
N GLN A 340 2.63 18.69 22.03
CA GLN A 340 2.52 18.74 23.49
C GLN A 340 3.89 18.74 24.18
N GLU A 341 4.86 18.02 23.63
CA GLU A 341 6.19 17.88 24.20
C GLU A 341 7.16 19.01 23.79
N ASP A 342 6.86 19.72 22.70
CA ASP A 342 7.60 20.90 22.24
C ASP A 342 7.39 22.10 23.18
N ARG A 343 8.32 22.28 24.12
CA ARG A 343 8.31 23.38 25.10
C ARG A 343 8.90 24.68 24.58
N HIS A 344 9.49 24.65 23.39
CA HIS A 344 10.35 25.71 22.86
C HIS A 344 9.90 26.23 21.48
N ASP A 345 8.73 25.79 21.01
CA ASP A 345 8.14 26.14 19.72
C ASP A 345 9.03 25.78 18.51
N ARG A 346 9.72 24.62 18.60
CA ARG A 346 10.71 24.15 17.64
C ARG A 346 10.20 23.07 16.68
N TYR A 347 8.92 22.69 16.73
CA TYR A 347 8.36 21.68 15.83
C TYR A 347 7.28 22.25 14.89
N ARG A 348 7.44 21.99 13.59
CA ARG A 348 6.38 22.17 12.58
C ARG A 348 6.28 20.95 11.67
N MET A 349 5.04 20.54 11.41
CA MET A 349 4.70 19.66 10.30
C MET A 349 4.08 20.51 9.21
N LEU A 350 4.59 20.38 7.99
CA LEU A 350 4.28 21.22 6.84
C LEU A 350 3.83 20.36 5.66
N CYS A 351 3.14 20.97 4.70
CA CYS A 351 2.87 20.38 3.40
C CYS A 351 3.01 21.43 2.30
N PRO A 352 3.43 21.04 1.08
CA PRO A 352 3.39 21.96 -0.05
C PRO A 352 1.95 22.37 -0.36
N HIS A 353 1.73 23.68 -0.48
CA HIS A 353 0.46 24.30 -0.79
C HIS A 353 0.59 25.12 -2.06
N ILE A 354 -0.29 24.85 -3.01
CA ILE A 354 -0.43 25.60 -4.26
C ILE A 354 -1.89 26.01 -4.35
N PRO A 355 -2.25 27.30 -4.19
CA PRO A 355 -3.65 27.74 -4.18
C PRO A 355 -4.44 27.29 -5.41
N ALA A 356 -3.80 27.28 -6.57
CA ALA A 356 -4.40 26.86 -7.84
C ALA A 356 -4.65 25.35 -7.96
N LEU A 357 -4.16 24.54 -7.02
CA LEU A 357 -4.30 23.09 -7.05
C LEU A 357 -5.45 22.58 -6.17
N GLU A 358 -6.06 23.43 -5.35
CA GLU A 358 -7.11 22.99 -4.42
C GLU A 358 -8.33 22.37 -5.12
N PRO A 359 -8.91 21.29 -4.58
CA PRO A 359 -8.57 20.62 -3.31
C PRO A 359 -7.45 19.57 -3.40
N GLU A 360 -6.79 19.42 -4.55
CA GLU A 360 -5.62 18.57 -4.70
C GLU A 360 -4.38 19.22 -4.06
N CYS A 361 -3.32 18.45 -3.87
CA CYS A 361 -2.05 18.92 -3.33
C CYS A 361 -0.90 18.15 -4.00
N VAL A 362 0.31 18.69 -3.89
CA VAL A 362 1.51 17.94 -4.26
C VAL A 362 1.58 16.70 -3.36
N ASN A 363 1.68 15.53 -3.96
CA ASN A 363 1.82 14.28 -3.24
C ASN A 363 3.30 14.07 -2.88
N VAL A 364 3.67 14.39 -1.64
CA VAL A 364 5.03 14.17 -1.11
C VAL A 364 5.24 12.68 -0.89
N HIS A 365 6.08 12.06 -1.71
CA HIS A 365 6.47 10.66 -1.63
C HIS A 365 7.96 10.50 -1.26
N SER A 366 8.73 11.58 -1.20
CA SER A 366 10.15 11.56 -0.82
C SER A 366 10.40 10.90 0.55
N LYS A 367 11.62 10.39 0.75
CA LYS A 367 12.11 9.88 2.03
C LYS A 367 13.50 10.45 2.31
N VAL A 368 13.53 11.71 2.70
CA VAL A 368 14.76 12.49 2.91
C VAL A 368 14.90 12.89 4.37
N MET A 369 16.12 12.83 4.88
CA MET A 369 16.50 13.36 6.19
C MET A 369 17.79 14.17 6.05
N VAL A 370 17.78 15.41 6.51
CA VAL A 370 18.95 16.28 6.62
C VAL A 370 19.09 16.72 8.07
N ILE A 371 20.30 16.58 8.63
CA ILE A 371 20.62 17.00 10.01
C ILE A 371 21.81 17.96 9.98
N ASP A 372 21.62 19.18 10.48
CA ASP A 372 22.66 20.21 10.69
C ASP A 372 23.55 20.54 9.47
N ASP A 373 23.10 20.17 8.27
CA ASP A 373 23.89 20.09 7.04
C ASP A 373 25.13 19.18 7.14
N GLU A 374 25.25 18.39 8.21
CA GLU A 374 26.34 17.42 8.45
C GLU A 374 25.97 16.01 7.98
N PHE A 375 24.68 15.72 7.84
CA PHE A 375 24.19 14.41 7.44
C PHE A 375 23.02 14.52 6.46
N LEU A 376 23.05 13.67 5.43
CA LEU A 376 21.98 13.49 4.45
C LEU A 376 21.66 12.00 4.33
N SER A 377 20.38 11.63 4.37
CA SER A 377 19.90 10.29 4.01
C SER A 377 18.78 10.39 2.98
N ILE A 378 18.87 9.59 1.92
CA ILE A 378 17.87 9.47 0.84
C ILE A 378 17.64 7.98 0.56
N GLY A 379 16.40 7.54 0.43
CA GLY A 379 16.12 6.13 0.15
C GLY A 379 14.66 5.79 -0.03
N SER A 380 14.33 4.53 0.24
CA SER A 380 12.96 4.01 0.13
C SER A 380 12.21 3.97 1.48
N ALA A 381 12.91 4.10 2.61
CA ALA A 381 12.32 3.90 3.94
C ALA A 381 11.46 5.08 4.41
N ASN A 382 10.16 4.82 4.56
CA ASN A 382 9.25 5.78 5.18
C ASN A 382 9.51 5.95 6.68
N LEU A 383 9.05 7.04 7.29
CA LEU A 383 9.05 7.21 8.75
C LEU A 383 7.84 6.50 9.39
N ASN A 384 7.59 5.25 8.98
CA ASN A 384 6.58 4.35 9.56
C ASN A 384 7.22 3.12 10.18
N ASN A 385 6.46 2.35 10.96
CA ASN A 385 7.02 1.19 11.67
C ASN A 385 7.38 0.05 10.70
N ARG A 386 6.62 -0.12 9.61
CA ARG A 386 6.91 -1.11 8.58
C ARG A 386 8.31 -0.95 7.99
N SER A 387 8.70 0.26 7.59
CA SER A 387 10.00 0.54 6.95
C SER A 387 11.16 0.35 7.92
N MET A 388 10.90 0.39 9.23
CA MET A 388 11.93 0.18 10.26
C MET A 388 12.20 -1.30 10.56
N VAL A 389 11.26 -2.21 10.23
CA VAL A 389 11.32 -3.60 10.73
C VAL A 389 10.79 -4.67 9.77
N LEU A 390 9.74 -4.39 9.00
CA LEU A 390 8.98 -5.39 8.26
C LEU A 390 9.23 -5.36 6.75
N ASP A 391 9.17 -4.17 6.14
CA ASP A 391 9.40 -4.01 4.71
C ASP A 391 10.90 -4.03 4.43
N THR A 392 11.26 -4.52 3.24
CA THR A 392 12.66 -4.41 2.81
C THR A 392 12.91 -3.04 2.21
N GLU A 393 13.88 -2.34 2.76
CA GLU A 393 14.18 -0.94 2.43
C GLU A 393 15.68 -0.76 2.15
N CYS A 394 16.02 0.34 1.48
CA CYS A 394 17.40 0.73 1.21
C CYS A 394 17.52 2.25 1.23
N ASN A 395 18.45 2.75 2.04
CA ASN A 395 18.84 4.14 2.08
C ASN A 395 20.32 4.30 1.75
N VAL A 396 20.64 5.46 1.21
CA VAL A 396 21.96 5.99 1.04
C VAL A 396 22.16 7.12 2.04
N ALA A 397 23.31 7.16 2.70
CA ALA A 397 23.64 8.23 3.63
C ALA A 397 25.04 8.80 3.40
N ILE A 398 25.17 10.12 3.57
CA ILE A 398 26.39 10.90 3.42
C ILE A 398 26.60 11.69 4.71
N GLU A 399 27.81 11.65 5.24
CA GLU A 399 28.22 12.39 6.44
C GLU A 399 29.39 13.32 6.07
N ALA A 400 29.28 14.61 6.42
CA ALA A 400 30.32 15.58 6.10
C ALA A 400 31.61 15.37 6.92
N ARG A 401 31.50 14.89 8.16
CA ARG A 401 32.64 14.61 9.06
C ARG A 401 33.59 15.82 9.21
N GLY A 402 33.04 17.03 9.16
CA GLY A 402 33.81 18.28 9.19
C GLY A 402 34.41 18.72 7.84
N ASP A 403 34.19 18.00 6.74
CA ASP A 403 34.51 18.49 5.39
C ASP A 403 33.48 19.57 4.99
N ALA A 404 33.94 20.82 4.97
CA ALA A 404 33.13 21.99 4.62
C ALA A 404 32.53 21.91 3.22
N ARG A 405 33.18 21.22 2.27
CA ARG A 405 32.67 21.03 0.91
C ARG A 405 31.45 20.11 0.90
N ILE A 406 31.53 18.99 1.63
CA ILE A 406 30.41 18.04 1.74
C ILE A 406 29.27 18.70 2.51
N ARG A 407 29.57 19.41 3.61
CA ARG A 407 28.58 20.16 4.39
C ARG A 407 27.83 21.18 3.53
N ALA A 408 28.56 21.96 2.73
CA ALA A 408 27.97 22.93 1.81
C ALA A 408 27.09 22.27 0.72
N ALA A 409 27.49 21.10 0.22
CA ALA A 409 26.69 20.33 -0.73
C ALA A 409 25.40 19.77 -0.11
N ILE A 410 25.45 19.27 1.14
CA ILE A 410 24.24 18.85 1.89
C ILE A 410 23.31 20.05 2.09
N ALA A 411 23.84 21.20 2.51
CA ALA A 411 23.06 22.43 2.65
C ALA A 411 22.41 22.84 1.31
N ALA A 412 23.14 22.76 0.20
CA ALA A 412 22.62 23.08 -1.12
C ALA A 412 21.50 22.13 -1.57
N VAL A 413 21.57 20.84 -1.21
CA VAL A 413 20.46 19.88 -1.45
C VAL A 413 19.23 20.29 -0.64
N ARG A 414 19.37 20.56 0.67
CA ARG A 414 18.26 21.05 1.52
C ARG A 414 17.64 22.32 0.94
N ASP A 415 18.48 23.28 0.57
CA ASP A 415 18.05 24.57 0.03
C ASP A 415 17.32 24.41 -1.31
N ARG A 416 17.74 23.45 -2.13
CA ARG A 416 17.06 23.11 -3.39
C ARG A 416 15.66 22.55 -3.16
N LEU A 417 15.52 21.63 -2.21
CA LEU A 417 14.23 21.02 -1.86
C LEU A 417 13.27 22.03 -1.23
N LEU A 418 13.75 22.82 -0.26
CA LEU A 418 12.95 23.90 0.34
C LEU A 418 12.60 24.99 -0.66
N GLY A 419 13.55 25.38 -1.51
CA GLY A 419 13.33 26.41 -2.55
C GLY A 419 12.27 25.97 -3.55
N GLU A 420 12.25 24.69 -3.90
CA GLU A 420 11.19 24.09 -4.70
C GLU A 420 9.82 24.26 -4.03
N HIS A 421 9.66 23.81 -2.78
CA HIS A 421 8.38 23.91 -2.08
C HIS A 421 7.93 25.35 -1.78
N LEU A 422 8.87 26.25 -1.53
CA LEU A 422 8.64 27.67 -1.22
C LEU A 422 8.59 28.57 -2.47
N ASP A 423 8.77 28.03 -3.67
CA ASP A 423 8.79 28.77 -4.94
C ASP A 423 9.82 29.93 -4.95
N VAL A 424 11.01 29.67 -4.38
CA VAL A 424 12.13 30.63 -4.32
C VAL A 424 13.43 29.97 -4.79
N ALA A 425 14.40 30.78 -5.22
CA ALA A 425 15.69 30.25 -5.62
C ALA A 425 16.42 29.61 -4.42
N PRO A 426 17.14 28.48 -4.58
CA PRO A 426 17.84 27.82 -3.47
C PRO A 426 18.80 28.75 -2.71
N GLN A 427 19.44 29.68 -3.41
CA GLN A 427 20.35 30.66 -2.81
C GLN A 427 19.62 31.61 -1.84
N GLN A 428 18.33 31.89 -2.07
CA GLN A 428 17.51 32.69 -1.15
C GLN A 428 17.20 31.91 0.13
N VAL A 429 16.99 30.59 0.02
CA VAL A 429 16.85 29.71 1.19
C VAL A 429 18.12 29.70 2.02
N GLY A 430 19.28 29.46 1.39
CA GLY A 430 20.56 29.45 2.09
C GLY A 430 20.87 30.80 2.76
N ALA A 431 20.56 31.92 2.10
CA ALA A 431 20.70 33.26 2.67
C ALA A 431 19.77 33.50 3.86
N ALA A 432 18.52 33.00 3.81
CA ALA A 432 17.58 33.09 4.92
C ALA A 432 18.05 32.23 6.11
N VAL A 433 18.48 30.99 5.89
CA VAL A 433 19.00 30.11 6.96
C VAL A 433 20.25 30.72 7.60
N ALA A 434 21.17 31.28 6.80
CA ALA A 434 22.36 31.96 7.33
C ALA A 434 22.01 33.22 8.15
N ARG A 435 20.98 33.97 7.75
CA ARG A 435 20.53 35.18 8.44
C ARG A 435 19.81 34.87 9.75
N GLU A 436 18.90 33.91 9.74
CA GLU A 436 18.08 33.56 10.90
C GLU A 436 18.77 32.58 11.85
N GLY A 437 19.79 31.86 11.38
CA GLY A 437 20.55 30.86 12.14
C GLY A 437 19.80 29.55 12.41
N ARG A 438 18.51 29.49 12.10
CA ARG A 438 17.61 28.35 12.37
C ARG A 438 16.62 28.16 11.21
N LEU A 439 16.17 26.92 11.03
CA LEU A 439 15.40 26.54 9.85
C LEU A 439 13.96 27.07 9.88
N LEU A 440 13.28 27.05 11.04
CA LEU A 440 11.88 27.47 11.12
C LEU A 440 11.68 28.97 10.84
N PRO A 441 12.46 29.89 11.43
CA PRO A 441 12.33 31.31 11.11
C PRO A 441 12.69 31.61 9.64
N ALA A 442 13.66 30.88 9.07
CA ALA A 442 14.02 31.02 7.66
C ALA A 442 12.86 30.64 6.72
N ILE A 443 12.19 29.51 6.98
CA ILE A 443 10.99 29.09 6.25
C ILE A 443 9.89 30.14 6.41
N ALA A 444 9.62 30.59 7.63
CA ALA A 444 8.59 31.59 7.91
C ALA A 444 8.82 32.91 7.15
N ALA A 445 10.07 33.36 7.06
CA ALA A 445 10.45 34.58 6.33
C ALA A 445 10.32 34.46 4.81
N LEU A 446 10.25 33.25 4.27
CA LEU A 446 10.14 32.97 2.83
C LEU A 446 8.72 32.61 2.38
N ARG A 447 7.79 32.36 3.30
CA ARG A 447 6.38 32.08 2.95
C ARG A 447 5.73 33.28 2.26
N HIS A 448 4.92 33.02 1.25
CA HIS A 448 4.11 34.01 0.54
C HIS A 448 2.75 33.43 0.09
N ASP A 449 1.89 34.26 -0.51
CA ASP A 449 0.50 33.92 -0.92
C ASP A 449 0.40 32.98 -2.13
N GLY A 450 1.54 32.60 -2.72
CA GLY A 450 1.63 31.75 -3.91
C GLY A 450 1.80 30.28 -3.55
N ARG A 451 2.63 29.57 -4.33
CA ARG A 451 3.12 28.26 -3.91
C ARG A 451 4.02 28.43 -2.68
N THR A 452 3.75 27.67 -1.62
CA THR A 452 4.46 27.82 -0.35
C THR A 452 4.36 26.54 0.50
N LEU A 453 5.00 26.52 1.66
CA LEU A 453 4.78 25.50 2.69
C LEU A 453 3.72 25.98 3.69
N ALA A 454 2.61 25.24 3.79
CA ALA A 454 1.54 25.49 4.75
C ALA A 454 1.64 24.56 5.97
N ASP A 455 1.17 25.01 7.13
CA ASP A 455 1.13 24.19 8.33
C ASP A 455 0.13 23.03 8.18
N LEU A 456 0.57 21.82 8.49
CA LEU A 456 -0.23 20.60 8.46
C LEU A 456 -0.53 20.17 9.90
N ASN A 457 -1.79 20.33 10.31
CA ASN A 457 -2.27 20.01 11.65
C ASN A 457 -3.29 18.84 11.60
N PRO A 458 -2.84 17.58 11.44
CA PRO A 458 -3.73 16.44 11.30
C PRO A 458 -4.45 16.12 12.61
N VAL A 459 -5.77 15.89 12.53
CA VAL A 459 -6.62 15.54 13.68
C VAL A 459 -7.32 14.20 13.44
N ALA A 460 -7.22 13.30 14.41
CA ALA A 460 -7.92 12.01 14.37
C ALA A 460 -9.37 12.14 14.89
N SER A 461 -10.35 11.61 14.17
CA SER A 461 -11.72 11.53 14.68
C SER A 461 -11.83 10.41 15.75
N PRO A 462 -12.63 10.57 16.81
CA PRO A 462 -12.77 9.56 17.87
C PRO A 462 -13.20 8.18 17.36
N GLU A 463 -14.02 8.13 16.31
CA GLU A 463 -14.48 6.89 15.69
C GLU A 463 -13.35 6.17 14.94
N ALA A 464 -12.50 6.92 14.23
CA ALA A 464 -11.33 6.38 13.54
C ALA A 464 -10.27 5.91 14.55
N ASP A 465 -10.07 6.68 15.62
CA ASP A 465 -9.14 6.39 16.72
C ASP A 465 -9.43 5.05 17.41
N ALA A 466 -10.72 4.74 17.61
CA ALA A 466 -11.16 3.48 18.19
C ALA A 466 -10.87 2.23 17.32
N LEU A 467 -10.65 2.40 16.01
CA LEU A 467 -10.36 1.31 15.07
C LEU A 467 -8.86 0.95 15.02
N VAL A 468 -7.98 1.87 15.42
CA VAL A 468 -6.52 1.74 15.29
C VAL A 468 -5.95 0.47 15.95
N PRO A 469 -6.30 0.08 17.18
CA PRO A 469 -5.73 -1.12 17.80
C PRO A 469 -6.01 -2.41 17.01
N ALA A 470 -7.09 -2.44 16.23
CA ALA A 470 -7.41 -3.56 15.35
C ALA A 470 -6.64 -3.51 14.01
N LEU A 471 -6.13 -2.34 13.63
CA LEU A 471 -5.47 -2.07 12.35
C LEU A 471 -3.95 -1.91 12.46
N ASN A 472 -3.37 -1.85 13.67
CA ASN A 472 -1.91 -1.83 13.91
C ASN A 472 -1.13 -2.99 13.26
N ILE A 473 -1.81 -4.03 12.78
CA ILE A 473 -1.23 -5.11 11.97
C ILE A 473 -0.69 -4.56 10.63
N LEU A 474 -1.28 -3.47 10.12
CA LEU A 474 -0.87 -2.85 8.87
C LEU A 474 0.41 -2.02 9.02
N ASP A 475 0.74 -1.52 10.22
CA ASP A 475 1.99 -0.80 10.52
C ASP A 475 2.62 -1.30 11.85
N PRO A 476 3.16 -2.53 11.88
CA PRO A 476 3.60 -3.12 13.13
C PRO A 476 5.01 -2.68 13.53
N GLU A 477 5.22 -2.38 14.81
CA GLU A 477 6.53 -2.04 15.41
C GLU A 477 7.51 -3.21 15.50
N LYS A 478 7.00 -4.44 15.39
CA LYS A 478 7.78 -5.69 15.42
C LYS A 478 7.20 -6.66 14.41
N ILE A 479 8.03 -7.55 13.86
CA ILE A 479 7.52 -8.66 13.06
C ILE A 479 6.56 -9.45 13.94
N VAL A 480 5.31 -9.54 13.53
CA VAL A 480 4.32 -10.32 14.26
C VAL A 480 4.45 -11.76 13.79
N PRO A 481 4.85 -12.71 14.65
CA PRO A 481 5.04 -14.09 14.22
C PRO A 481 3.76 -14.64 13.57
N PRO A 482 3.88 -15.52 12.55
CA PRO A 482 2.72 -16.13 11.92
C PRO A 482 1.78 -16.75 12.93
N GLU A 483 2.27 -17.33 14.02
CA GLU A 483 1.49 -17.90 15.11
C GLU A 483 0.91 -16.87 16.09
N GLN A 484 1.41 -15.64 16.16
CA GLN A 484 0.75 -14.52 16.85
C GLN A 484 -0.34 -13.88 15.99
N LEU A 485 -0.08 -13.70 14.69
CA LEU A 485 -1.11 -13.37 13.70
C LEU A 485 -2.18 -14.46 13.71
N LEU A 486 -1.79 -15.72 13.53
CA LEU A 486 -2.69 -16.88 13.60
C LEU A 486 -3.28 -17.05 14.99
N SER A 487 -2.64 -16.69 16.12
CA SER A 487 -3.30 -16.80 17.43
C SER A 487 -4.35 -15.73 17.69
N GLN A 488 -4.23 -14.58 17.04
CA GLN A 488 -5.28 -13.55 16.98
C GLN A 488 -6.40 -13.91 15.99
N PHE A 489 -6.11 -14.76 14.99
CA PHE A 489 -7.07 -15.27 14.02
C PHE A 489 -7.68 -16.64 14.43
N VAL A 490 -6.99 -17.42 15.27
CA VAL A 490 -7.24 -18.79 15.77
C VAL A 490 -6.63 -18.93 17.19
N PRO A 491 -7.39 -18.77 18.28
CA PRO A 491 -6.83 -18.80 19.65
C PRO A 491 -6.03 -20.06 19.98
N ARG A 492 -4.90 -19.91 20.69
CA ARG A 492 -3.94 -20.98 21.09
C ARG A 492 -4.48 -22.01 22.09
N GLU A 493 -5.73 -21.94 22.51
CA GLU A 493 -6.36 -22.97 23.34
C GLU A 493 -7.15 -23.95 22.46
N THR A 494 -6.45 -24.77 21.70
CA THR A 494 -6.93 -26.09 21.22
C THR A 494 -5.82 -26.78 20.43
N GLN A 495 -4.90 -27.45 21.14
CA GLN A 495 -4.20 -28.58 20.55
C GLN A 495 -5.20 -29.74 20.43
N ALA A 496 -6.05 -29.73 19.40
CA ALA A 496 -6.74 -30.94 18.99
C ALA A 496 -5.74 -31.81 18.19
N PRO A 497 -5.69 -33.13 18.42
CA PRO A 497 -4.70 -34.01 17.81
C PRO A 497 -4.82 -33.99 16.28
N MET A 498 -3.67 -34.05 15.60
CA MET A 498 -3.48 -33.97 14.14
C MET A 498 -4.45 -34.88 13.33
N ARG A 499 -4.86 -36.01 13.93
CA ARG A 499 -5.85 -36.95 13.38
C ARG A 499 -7.22 -36.32 13.11
N GLY A 500 -7.72 -35.43 13.98
CA GLY A 500 -9.03 -34.80 13.80
C GLY A 500 -9.06 -33.83 12.61
N ARG A 501 -7.95 -33.13 12.36
CA ARG A 501 -7.80 -32.24 11.19
C ARG A 501 -7.66 -33.04 9.89
N LEU A 502 -6.88 -34.13 9.90
CA LEU A 502 -6.77 -35.04 8.76
C LEU A 502 -8.11 -35.70 8.41
N ILE A 503 -8.92 -36.08 9.40
CA ILE A 503 -10.27 -36.60 9.17
C ILE A 503 -11.17 -35.52 8.58
N ALA A 504 -11.16 -34.29 9.10
CA ALA A 504 -11.97 -33.19 8.55
C ALA A 504 -11.58 -32.84 7.10
N PHE A 505 -10.29 -32.72 6.80
CA PHE A 505 -9.80 -32.50 5.43
C PHE A 505 -10.10 -33.70 4.52
N GLY A 506 -9.99 -34.93 5.03
CA GLY A 506 -10.40 -36.13 4.33
C GLY A 506 -11.89 -36.14 3.99
N THR A 507 -12.76 -35.79 4.94
CA THR A 507 -14.21 -35.71 4.72
C THR A 507 -14.57 -34.64 3.69
N VAL A 508 -13.93 -33.47 3.74
CA VAL A 508 -14.12 -32.40 2.74
C VAL A 508 -13.64 -32.85 1.37
N ALA A 509 -12.46 -33.48 1.28
CA ALA A 509 -11.95 -34.02 0.02
C ALA A 509 -12.86 -35.10 -0.57
N VAL A 510 -13.39 -36.00 0.27
CA VAL A 510 -14.36 -37.03 -0.14
C VAL A 510 -15.68 -36.42 -0.59
N LEU A 511 -16.20 -35.39 0.10
CA LEU A 511 -17.41 -34.68 -0.32
C LEU A 511 -17.22 -33.93 -1.65
N LEU A 512 -16.06 -33.32 -1.86
CA LEU A 512 -15.72 -32.66 -3.12
C LEU A 512 -15.53 -33.68 -4.26
N CYS A 513 -14.90 -34.82 -3.98
CA CYS A 513 -14.79 -35.91 -4.96
C CYS A 513 -16.15 -36.54 -5.26
N ALA A 514 -17.03 -36.68 -4.27
CA ALA A 514 -18.40 -37.15 -4.46
C ALA A 514 -19.22 -36.14 -5.27
N LEU A 515 -19.08 -34.84 -5.01
CA LEU A 515 -19.74 -33.79 -5.78
C LEU A 515 -19.22 -33.75 -7.22
N ALA A 516 -17.90 -33.89 -7.42
CA ALA A 516 -17.28 -33.97 -8.74
C ALA A 516 -17.69 -35.25 -9.48
N ALA A 517 -17.82 -36.39 -8.78
CA ALA A 517 -18.31 -37.64 -9.33
C ALA A 517 -19.79 -37.53 -9.71
N VAL A 518 -20.63 -36.93 -8.86
CA VAL A 518 -22.02 -36.62 -9.20
C VAL A 518 -22.07 -35.70 -10.42
N TRP A 519 -21.26 -34.65 -10.46
CA TRP A 519 -21.19 -33.73 -11.60
C TRP A 519 -20.72 -34.40 -12.91
N ARG A 520 -19.79 -35.36 -12.82
CA ARG A 520 -19.16 -36.03 -13.98
C ARG A 520 -19.96 -37.22 -14.49
N PHE A 521 -20.60 -37.96 -13.60
CA PHE A 521 -21.24 -39.25 -13.89
C PHE A 521 -22.77 -39.21 -13.79
N THR A 522 -23.37 -38.06 -13.44
CA THR A 522 -24.81 -37.83 -13.59
C THR A 522 -25.06 -36.73 -14.63
N PRO A 523 -26.27 -36.65 -15.24
CA PRO A 523 -26.62 -35.61 -16.19
C PRO A 523 -26.77 -34.21 -15.56
N LEU A 524 -26.34 -34.01 -14.31
CA LEU A 524 -26.52 -32.75 -13.57
C LEU A 524 -25.91 -31.54 -14.29
N SER A 525 -24.81 -31.75 -15.02
CA SER A 525 -24.17 -30.71 -15.84
C SER A 525 -25.00 -30.30 -17.05
N GLU A 526 -25.85 -31.19 -17.58
CA GLU A 526 -26.75 -30.93 -18.71
C GLU A 526 -27.98 -30.08 -18.31
N TYR A 527 -28.37 -30.13 -17.03
CA TYR A 527 -29.49 -29.34 -16.47
C TYR A 527 -29.13 -27.90 -16.08
N MET A 528 -27.86 -27.50 -16.21
CA MET A 528 -27.38 -26.16 -15.85
C MET A 528 -27.42 -25.15 -17.02
N HIS A 529 -27.90 -25.56 -18.19
CA HIS A 529 -28.17 -24.65 -19.30
C HIS A 529 -29.46 -23.83 -19.05
N PRO A 530 -29.52 -22.55 -19.45
CA PRO A 530 -30.68 -21.67 -19.21
C PRO A 530 -32.02 -22.24 -19.73
N GLU A 531 -31.97 -23.05 -20.78
CA GLU A 531 -33.12 -23.72 -21.38
C GLU A 531 -33.58 -24.93 -20.55
N ALA A 532 -32.65 -25.74 -20.01
CA ALA A 532 -32.97 -26.87 -19.14
C ALA A 532 -33.48 -26.43 -17.75
N LEU A 533 -32.96 -25.34 -17.20
CA LEU A 533 -33.47 -24.69 -15.99
C LEU A 533 -34.93 -24.25 -16.13
N SER A 534 -35.36 -23.89 -17.34
CA SER A 534 -36.76 -23.51 -17.61
C SER A 534 -37.71 -24.70 -17.66
N VAL A 535 -37.26 -25.85 -18.19
CA VAL A 535 -38.03 -27.11 -18.25
C VAL A 535 -38.13 -27.76 -16.86
N VAL A 536 -37.01 -27.87 -16.14
CA VAL A 536 -36.98 -28.33 -14.74
C VAL A 536 -37.79 -27.40 -13.86
N GLY A 537 -37.75 -26.09 -14.12
CA GLY A 537 -38.56 -25.09 -13.46
C GLY A 537 -40.06 -25.29 -13.63
N GLN A 538 -40.53 -25.56 -14.85
CA GLN A 538 -41.93 -25.86 -15.14
C GLN A 538 -42.41 -27.16 -14.48
N GLN A 539 -41.57 -28.21 -14.47
CA GLN A 539 -41.88 -29.46 -13.79
C GLN A 539 -41.94 -29.29 -12.27
N LEU A 540 -41.01 -28.53 -11.69
CA LEU A 540 -41.04 -28.16 -10.28
C LEU A 540 -42.29 -27.36 -9.94
N GLN A 541 -42.76 -26.41 -10.78
CA GLN A 541 -43.99 -25.66 -10.47
C GLN A 541 -45.25 -26.54 -10.29
N GLN A 542 -45.28 -27.75 -10.87
CA GLN A 542 -46.45 -28.64 -10.82
C GLN A 542 -46.46 -29.60 -9.63
N LEU A 543 -45.37 -29.67 -8.85
CA LEU A 543 -45.31 -30.56 -7.69
C LEU A 543 -45.95 -29.90 -6.45
N PRO A 544 -46.78 -30.63 -5.67
CA PRO A 544 -47.42 -30.06 -4.48
C PRO A 544 -46.42 -29.73 -3.35
N PHE A 545 -45.23 -30.32 -3.38
CA PHE A 545 -44.15 -30.15 -2.38
C PHE A 545 -43.06 -29.16 -2.81
N THR A 546 -43.28 -28.40 -3.88
CA THR A 546 -42.31 -27.42 -4.41
C THR A 546 -41.86 -26.38 -3.41
N PRO A 547 -42.73 -25.79 -2.56
CA PRO A 547 -42.27 -24.90 -1.52
C PRO A 547 -41.20 -25.53 -0.62
N LEU A 548 -41.39 -26.79 -0.20
CA LEU A 548 -40.43 -27.50 0.65
C LEU A 548 -39.11 -27.76 -0.08
N LEU A 549 -39.17 -28.17 -1.35
CA LEU A 549 -37.98 -28.40 -2.17
C LEU A 549 -37.15 -27.13 -2.34
N VAL A 550 -37.79 -25.97 -2.52
CA VAL A 550 -37.09 -24.69 -2.64
C VAL A 550 -36.43 -24.27 -1.33
N LEU A 551 -37.09 -24.48 -0.18
CA LEU A 551 -36.48 -24.22 1.13
C LEU A 551 -35.23 -25.09 1.36
N LEU A 552 -35.32 -26.38 1.01
CA LEU A 552 -34.20 -27.32 1.11
C LEU A 552 -33.06 -26.96 0.16
N ALA A 553 -33.38 -26.53 -1.08
CA ALA A 553 -32.39 -26.09 -2.05
C ALA A 553 -31.61 -24.86 -1.56
N TYR A 554 -32.29 -23.88 -0.96
CA TYR A 554 -31.63 -22.71 -0.35
C TYR A 554 -30.68 -23.11 0.78
N LEU A 555 -31.12 -24.01 1.65
CA LEU A 555 -30.29 -24.50 2.76
C LEU A 555 -29.05 -25.23 2.24
N VAL A 556 -29.22 -26.17 1.31
CA VAL A 556 -28.11 -26.93 0.71
C VAL A 556 -27.15 -26.00 -0.03
N ALA A 557 -27.67 -25.09 -0.86
CA ALA A 557 -26.85 -24.12 -1.59
C ALA A 557 -26.05 -23.22 -0.64
N ALA A 558 -26.64 -22.75 0.46
CA ALA A 558 -25.93 -21.96 1.46
C ALA A 558 -24.83 -22.76 2.19
N LEU A 559 -25.04 -24.05 2.43
CA LEU A 559 -24.03 -24.95 3.01
C LEU A 559 -22.89 -25.26 2.03
N LEU A 560 -23.19 -25.29 0.72
CA LEU A 560 -22.21 -25.43 -0.37
C LEU A 560 -21.52 -24.11 -0.74
N VAL A 561 -21.74 -23.04 0.03
CA VAL A 561 -21.11 -21.72 -0.16
C VAL A 561 -21.52 -21.07 -1.51
N ILE A 562 -22.65 -21.49 -2.09
CA ILE A 562 -23.20 -20.84 -3.28
C ILE A 562 -23.66 -19.43 -2.89
N PRO A 563 -23.24 -18.38 -3.63
CA PRO A 563 -23.63 -17.01 -3.34
C PRO A 563 -25.15 -16.85 -3.26
N HIS A 564 -25.63 -16.13 -2.24
CA HIS A 564 -27.07 -15.91 -2.03
C HIS A 564 -27.75 -15.23 -3.23
N SER A 565 -27.05 -14.32 -3.90
CA SER A 565 -27.55 -13.66 -5.12
C SER A 565 -27.85 -14.65 -6.25
N VAL A 566 -27.06 -15.72 -6.39
CA VAL A 566 -27.30 -16.77 -7.40
C VAL A 566 -28.58 -17.54 -7.08
N GLN A 567 -28.85 -17.82 -5.80
CA GLN A 567 -30.07 -18.51 -5.38
C GLN A 567 -31.32 -17.68 -5.66
N VAL A 568 -31.27 -16.38 -5.34
CA VAL A 568 -32.37 -15.45 -5.62
C VAL A 568 -32.62 -15.32 -7.12
N ALA A 569 -31.57 -15.16 -7.93
CA ALA A 569 -31.68 -15.11 -9.38
C ALA A 569 -32.29 -16.41 -9.96
N ALA A 570 -31.85 -17.57 -9.48
CA ALA A 570 -32.39 -18.86 -9.91
C ALA A 570 -33.89 -18.98 -9.62
N THR A 571 -34.36 -18.61 -8.42
CA THR A 571 -35.79 -18.59 -8.11
C THR A 571 -36.57 -17.58 -8.95
N GLY A 572 -35.97 -16.44 -9.29
CA GLY A 572 -36.57 -15.45 -10.19
C GLY A 572 -36.77 -15.98 -11.61
N LEU A 573 -35.75 -16.66 -12.14
CA LEU A 573 -35.81 -17.27 -13.47
C LEU A 573 -36.82 -18.41 -13.53
N VAL A 574 -36.92 -19.21 -12.46
CA VAL A 574 -37.77 -20.40 -12.42
C VAL A 574 -39.23 -20.07 -12.13
N PHE A 575 -39.51 -19.17 -11.18
CA PHE A 575 -40.87 -18.90 -10.68
C PHE A 575 -41.40 -17.51 -11.06
N GLY A 576 -40.62 -16.71 -11.78
CA GLY A 576 -40.96 -15.32 -12.07
C GLY A 576 -40.72 -14.38 -10.88
N PRO A 577 -40.95 -13.07 -11.04
CA PRO A 577 -40.52 -12.06 -10.07
C PRO A 577 -41.26 -12.17 -8.73
N TRP A 578 -42.58 -12.37 -8.73
CA TRP A 578 -43.38 -12.33 -7.50
C TRP A 578 -43.35 -13.63 -6.71
N ALA A 579 -43.56 -14.78 -7.36
CA ALA A 579 -43.42 -16.07 -6.71
C ALA A 579 -41.94 -16.36 -6.38
N GLY A 580 -41.01 -15.96 -7.25
CA GLY A 580 -39.58 -16.02 -6.97
C GLY A 580 -39.17 -15.17 -5.77
N LEU A 581 -39.76 -13.98 -5.58
CA LEU A 581 -39.53 -13.16 -4.37
C LEU A 581 -40.07 -13.85 -3.11
N ALA A 582 -41.28 -14.39 -3.17
CA ALA A 582 -41.86 -15.12 -2.04
C ALA A 582 -40.97 -16.31 -1.64
N TYR A 583 -40.49 -17.08 -2.62
CA TYR A 583 -39.57 -18.19 -2.40
C TYR A 583 -38.18 -17.74 -1.92
N ALA A 584 -37.65 -16.65 -2.46
CA ALA A 584 -36.38 -16.10 -2.01
C ALA A 584 -36.44 -15.65 -0.56
N VAL A 585 -37.49 -14.92 -0.16
CA VAL A 585 -37.68 -14.43 1.21
C VAL A 585 -37.87 -15.60 2.18
N THR A 586 -38.74 -16.55 1.84
CA THR A 586 -39.02 -17.71 2.69
C THR A 586 -37.82 -18.67 2.78
N GLY A 587 -37.11 -18.93 1.68
CA GLY A 587 -35.88 -19.72 1.64
C GLY A 587 -34.73 -19.09 2.43
N THR A 588 -34.58 -17.77 2.32
CA THR A 588 -33.61 -16.98 3.10
C THR A 588 -33.94 -17.03 4.60
N ALA A 589 -35.22 -16.86 4.97
CA ALA A 589 -35.67 -16.94 6.34
C ALA A 589 -35.45 -18.34 6.93
N PHE A 590 -35.86 -19.39 6.21
CA PHE A 590 -35.69 -20.78 6.65
C PHE A 590 -34.21 -21.13 6.84
N THR A 591 -33.38 -20.83 5.84
CA THR A 591 -31.93 -21.07 5.91
C THR A 591 -31.30 -20.31 7.06
N SER A 592 -31.69 -19.05 7.26
CA SER A 592 -31.22 -18.23 8.38
C SER A 592 -31.61 -18.82 9.73
N ALA A 593 -32.85 -19.25 9.90
CA ALA A 593 -33.33 -19.86 11.15
C ALA A 593 -32.60 -21.18 11.46
N VAL A 594 -32.43 -22.05 10.47
CA VAL A 594 -31.73 -23.32 10.63
C VAL A 594 -30.25 -23.12 10.95
N THR A 595 -29.54 -22.30 10.18
CA THR A 595 -28.10 -22.07 10.38
C THR A 595 -27.81 -21.25 11.65
N TYR A 596 -28.69 -20.32 12.00
CA TYR A 596 -28.66 -19.67 13.32
C TYR A 596 -28.89 -20.68 14.45
N GLY A 597 -29.89 -21.55 14.32
CA GLY A 597 -30.22 -22.58 15.30
C GLY A 597 -29.05 -23.54 15.54
N ILE A 598 -28.36 -23.93 14.47
CA ILE A 598 -27.10 -24.70 14.55
C ILE A 598 -26.07 -23.93 15.36
N GLY A 599 -25.88 -22.64 15.10
CA GLY A 599 -24.95 -21.80 15.86
C GLY A 599 -25.32 -21.65 17.34
N HIS A 600 -26.60 -21.49 17.62
CA HIS A 600 -27.13 -21.41 18.98
C HIS A 600 -26.92 -22.71 19.76
N TRP A 601 -27.17 -23.86 19.11
CA TRP A 601 -27.00 -25.18 19.69
C TRP A 601 -25.54 -25.56 19.91
N LEU A 602 -24.67 -25.28 18.94
CA LEU A 602 -23.22 -25.50 19.06
C LEU A 602 -22.60 -24.65 20.19
N GLY A 603 -23.25 -23.54 20.52
CA GLY A 603 -22.80 -22.64 21.58
C GLY A 603 -21.60 -21.80 21.17
N ARG A 604 -21.34 -20.78 22.00
CA ARG A 604 -20.34 -19.73 21.73
C ARG A 604 -18.94 -20.29 21.50
N ASP A 605 -18.57 -21.32 22.26
CA ASP A 605 -17.22 -21.87 22.26
C ASP A 605 -16.91 -22.75 21.04
N MET A 606 -17.89 -23.52 20.56
CA MET A 606 -17.72 -24.36 19.36
C MET A 606 -17.77 -23.54 18.08
N VAL A 607 -18.69 -22.57 17.98
CA VAL A 607 -18.75 -21.69 16.80
C VAL A 607 -17.53 -20.78 16.72
N ARG A 608 -16.98 -20.34 17.85
CA ARG A 608 -15.70 -19.62 17.90
C ARG A 608 -14.53 -20.46 17.36
N ARG A 609 -14.57 -21.79 17.50
CA ARG A 609 -13.57 -22.71 16.91
C ARG A 609 -13.72 -22.86 15.39
N ILE A 610 -14.94 -22.80 14.86
CA ILE A 610 -15.23 -23.03 13.43
C ILE A 610 -15.15 -21.73 12.61
N ALA A 611 -15.58 -20.59 13.15
CA ALA A 611 -15.74 -19.34 12.39
C ALA A 611 -14.63 -18.28 12.60
N GLY A 612 -13.66 -18.54 13.48
CA GLY A 612 -12.49 -17.67 13.70
C GLY A 612 -12.73 -16.43 14.57
N GLY A 613 -11.64 -15.76 14.97
CA GLY A 613 -11.64 -14.65 15.94
C GLY A 613 -12.25 -13.33 15.45
N LYS A 614 -12.20 -13.04 14.14
CA LYS A 614 -12.67 -11.77 13.55
C LYS A 614 -14.20 -11.64 13.57
N LEU A 615 -14.93 -12.69 13.20
CA LEU A 615 -16.40 -12.71 13.18
C LEU A 615 -17.02 -12.62 14.60
N SER A 616 -16.32 -13.15 15.61
CA SER A 616 -16.76 -13.14 17.02
C SER A 616 -16.47 -11.83 17.78
N ARG A 617 -15.54 -10.98 17.29
CA ARG A 617 -15.35 -9.61 17.77
C ARG A 617 -16.41 -8.67 17.19
N LEU A 618 -16.77 -8.85 15.92
CA LEU A 618 -17.85 -8.12 15.27
C LEU A 618 -19.19 -8.32 16.02
N SER A 619 -19.48 -9.54 16.48
CA SER A 619 -20.71 -9.83 17.24
C SER A 619 -20.80 -9.15 18.61
N ARG A 620 -19.66 -8.79 19.23
CA ARG A 620 -19.61 -8.02 20.48
C ARG A 620 -19.95 -6.54 20.26
N THR A 621 -19.54 -5.96 19.14
CA THR A 621 -19.84 -4.57 18.78
C THR A 621 -21.29 -4.41 18.31
N LEU A 622 -21.85 -5.43 17.64
CA LEU A 622 -23.22 -5.45 17.11
C LEU A 622 -24.30 -5.65 18.18
N ALA A 623 -23.93 -6.12 19.37
CA ALA A 623 -24.86 -6.40 20.48
C ALA A 623 -25.59 -5.16 21.02
N LYS A 624 -25.19 -3.94 20.63
CA LYS A 624 -25.74 -2.68 21.15
C LYS A 624 -26.92 -2.09 20.34
N ARG A 625 -27.24 -2.58 19.12
CA ARG A 625 -28.36 -2.04 18.28
C ARG A 625 -29.15 -3.09 17.46
N GLY A 626 -29.26 -4.33 17.96
CA GLY A 626 -30.30 -5.33 17.61
C GLY A 626 -30.58 -5.53 16.11
N ILE A 627 -31.73 -5.03 15.63
CA ILE A 627 -32.27 -5.24 14.27
C ILE A 627 -31.47 -4.45 13.21
N VAL A 628 -31.21 -3.17 13.45
CA VAL A 628 -30.55 -2.27 12.48
C VAL A 628 -29.12 -2.73 12.23
N SER A 629 -28.43 -3.19 13.27
CA SER A 629 -27.09 -3.76 13.16
C SER A 629 -27.04 -4.97 12.25
N VAL A 630 -28.00 -5.89 12.37
CA VAL A 630 -28.07 -7.08 11.50
C VAL A 630 -28.45 -6.70 10.07
N ALA A 631 -29.34 -5.73 9.87
CA ALA A 631 -29.68 -5.24 8.53
C ALA A 631 -28.49 -4.62 7.80
N LEU A 632 -27.68 -3.80 8.49
CA LEU A 632 -26.44 -3.23 7.95
C LEU A 632 -25.37 -4.29 7.70
N LEU A 633 -25.27 -5.28 8.59
CA LEU A 633 -24.35 -6.41 8.45
C LEU A 633 -24.56 -7.14 7.11
N ARG A 634 -25.81 -7.27 6.66
CA ARG A 634 -26.15 -7.95 5.40
C ARG A 634 -25.73 -7.21 4.14
N GLN A 635 -25.37 -5.92 4.25
CA GLN A 635 -24.87 -5.14 3.12
C GLN A 635 -23.35 -5.26 2.93
N ILE A 636 -22.64 -5.88 3.89
CA ILE A 636 -21.18 -6.01 3.87
C ILE A 636 -20.80 -7.46 3.50
N PRO A 637 -19.90 -7.68 2.54
CA PRO A 637 -19.47 -9.03 2.16
C PRO A 637 -18.51 -9.62 3.20
N LEU A 638 -19.07 -10.19 4.28
CA LEU A 638 -18.31 -10.68 5.45
C LEU A 638 -17.92 -12.16 5.39
N GLY A 639 -18.28 -12.86 4.31
CA GLY A 639 -17.97 -14.28 4.11
C GLY A 639 -19.21 -15.12 3.78
N PRO A 640 -19.09 -16.45 3.79
CA PRO A 640 -20.16 -17.38 3.42
C PRO A 640 -21.45 -17.17 4.23
N TYR A 641 -22.60 -17.15 3.55
CA TYR A 641 -23.90 -16.82 4.15
C TYR A 641 -24.25 -17.66 5.37
N ALA A 642 -24.13 -19.00 5.27
CA ALA A 642 -24.41 -19.92 6.37
C ALA A 642 -23.47 -19.71 7.57
N LEU A 643 -22.19 -19.41 7.33
CA LEU A 643 -21.20 -19.19 8.37
C LEU A 643 -21.51 -17.95 9.21
N VAL A 644 -21.89 -16.85 8.56
CA VAL A 644 -22.31 -15.62 9.24
C VAL A 644 -23.52 -15.87 10.14
N ASN A 645 -24.49 -16.68 9.68
CA ASN A 645 -25.68 -17.01 10.46
C ASN A 645 -25.36 -17.86 11.70
N ILE A 646 -24.49 -18.86 11.54
CA ILE A 646 -24.01 -19.72 12.64
C ILE A 646 -23.30 -18.84 13.71
N VAL A 647 -22.48 -17.88 13.29
CA VAL A 647 -21.83 -16.93 14.21
C VAL A 647 -22.85 -16.06 14.95
N CYS A 648 -23.84 -15.53 14.25
CA CYS A 648 -24.90 -14.75 14.86
C CYS A 648 -25.70 -15.59 15.88
N GLY A 649 -25.97 -16.86 15.57
CA GLY A 649 -26.64 -17.81 16.47
C GLY A 649 -25.90 -18.12 17.77
N ALA A 650 -24.57 -18.19 17.68
CA ALA A 650 -23.69 -18.38 18.83
C ALA A 650 -23.39 -17.10 19.63
N SER A 651 -23.98 -15.97 19.24
CA SER A 651 -23.75 -14.65 19.85
C SER A 651 -24.95 -14.20 20.70
N HIS A 652 -24.83 -13.04 21.36
CA HIS A 652 -25.89 -12.48 22.23
C HIS A 652 -27.06 -11.82 21.48
N ILE A 653 -27.17 -12.04 20.17
CA ILE A 653 -28.26 -11.49 19.36
C ILE A 653 -29.49 -12.37 19.59
N ARG A 654 -30.68 -11.78 19.78
CA ARG A 654 -31.92 -12.56 19.91
C ARG A 654 -32.35 -13.06 18.53
N LEU A 655 -32.90 -14.28 18.45
CA LEU A 655 -33.40 -14.86 17.19
C LEU A 655 -34.36 -13.89 16.46
N ARG A 656 -35.27 -13.24 17.20
CA ARG A 656 -36.18 -12.22 16.65
C ARG A 656 -35.42 -11.10 15.93
N ASP A 657 -34.41 -10.52 16.58
CA ASP A 657 -33.69 -9.36 16.05
C ASP A 657 -32.83 -9.75 14.84
N PHE A 658 -32.24 -10.95 14.90
CA PHE A 658 -31.50 -11.54 13.78
C PHE A 658 -32.40 -11.81 12.57
N MET A 659 -33.58 -12.39 12.79
CA MET A 659 -34.53 -12.70 11.71
C MET A 659 -35.10 -11.44 11.08
N LEU A 660 -35.58 -10.49 11.88
CA LEU A 660 -36.10 -9.21 11.39
C LEU A 660 -35.02 -8.41 10.68
N GLY A 661 -33.81 -8.32 11.25
CA GLY A 661 -32.69 -7.61 10.61
C GLY A 661 -32.24 -8.27 9.31
N THR A 662 -32.22 -9.60 9.24
CA THR A 662 -31.86 -10.32 8.00
C THR A 662 -32.89 -10.10 6.91
N LEU A 663 -34.18 -10.15 7.24
CA LEU A 663 -35.26 -9.88 6.29
C LEU A 663 -35.22 -8.43 5.79
N LEU A 664 -35.06 -7.46 6.69
CA LEU A 664 -34.93 -6.04 6.33
C LEU A 664 -33.68 -5.76 5.48
N GLY A 665 -32.56 -6.43 5.76
CA GLY A 665 -31.33 -6.26 4.99
C GLY A 665 -31.36 -6.91 3.61
N MET A 666 -31.95 -8.10 3.47
CA MET A 666 -31.86 -8.90 2.24
C MET A 666 -33.03 -8.68 1.26
N THR A 667 -34.23 -8.35 1.77
CA THR A 667 -35.43 -8.24 0.91
C THR A 667 -35.33 -7.11 -0.11
N PRO A 668 -34.89 -5.88 0.22
CA PRO A 668 -34.82 -4.80 -0.76
C PRO A 668 -33.89 -5.12 -1.94
N GLY A 669 -32.71 -5.68 -1.67
CA GLY A 669 -31.77 -6.11 -2.71
C GLY A 669 -32.34 -7.25 -3.56
N SER A 670 -33.08 -8.17 -2.95
CA SER A 670 -33.75 -9.27 -3.67
C SER A 670 -34.84 -8.74 -4.61
N VAL A 671 -35.63 -7.75 -4.18
CA VAL A 671 -36.65 -7.09 -5.02
C VAL A 671 -36.00 -6.42 -6.22
N VAL A 672 -34.98 -5.58 -5.99
CA VAL A 672 -34.28 -4.87 -7.07
C VAL A 672 -33.70 -5.85 -8.08
N MET A 673 -33.04 -6.91 -7.60
CA MET A 673 -32.42 -7.90 -8.48
C MET A 673 -33.45 -8.69 -9.29
N LEU A 674 -34.57 -9.10 -8.68
CA LEU A 674 -35.62 -9.86 -9.36
C LEU A 674 -36.38 -9.00 -10.39
N VAL A 675 -36.67 -7.75 -10.06
CA VAL A 675 -37.29 -6.79 -11.00
C VAL A 675 -36.34 -6.50 -12.17
N PHE A 676 -35.06 -6.26 -11.88
CA PHE A 676 -34.04 -6.10 -12.93
C PHE A 676 -33.95 -7.34 -13.82
N LEU A 677 -33.84 -8.54 -13.23
CA LEU A 677 -33.71 -9.78 -13.98
C LEU A 677 -34.95 -10.07 -14.85
N HIS A 678 -36.14 -9.78 -14.34
CA HIS A 678 -37.39 -9.91 -15.07
C HIS A 678 -37.41 -9.01 -16.32
N HIS A 679 -37.14 -7.71 -16.16
CA HIS A 679 -37.16 -6.79 -17.31
C HIS A 679 -35.94 -6.95 -18.23
N PHE A 680 -34.80 -7.40 -17.72
CA PHE A 680 -33.64 -7.75 -18.54
C PHE A 680 -33.93 -8.97 -19.43
N THR A 681 -34.53 -10.02 -18.88
CA THR A 681 -34.94 -11.18 -19.67
C THR A 681 -36.09 -10.87 -20.63
N GLU A 682 -37.03 -10.01 -20.23
CA GLU A 682 -38.07 -9.46 -21.11
C GLU A 682 -37.46 -8.67 -22.28
N ALA A 683 -36.51 -7.76 -22.01
CA ALA A 683 -35.84 -6.96 -23.03
C ALA A 683 -35.06 -7.80 -24.06
N ILE A 684 -34.52 -8.96 -23.65
CA ILE A 684 -33.81 -9.88 -24.54
C ILE A 684 -34.78 -10.76 -25.34
N ARG A 685 -35.81 -11.32 -24.68
CA ARG A 685 -36.69 -12.32 -25.29
C ARG A 685 -37.83 -11.69 -26.11
N ASN A 686 -38.40 -10.59 -25.61
CA ASN A 686 -39.51 -9.86 -26.22
C ASN A 686 -39.29 -8.35 -26.02
N PRO A 687 -38.45 -7.69 -26.84
CA PRO A 687 -38.07 -6.30 -26.64
C PRO A 687 -39.30 -5.37 -26.59
N SER A 688 -39.55 -4.77 -25.44
CA SER A 688 -40.67 -3.84 -25.23
C SER A 688 -40.15 -2.49 -24.71
N ALA A 689 -40.76 -1.38 -25.15
CA ALA A 689 -40.39 -0.05 -24.68
C ALA A 689 -40.53 0.07 -23.14
N GLY A 690 -41.51 -0.63 -22.56
CA GLY A 690 -41.71 -0.70 -21.11
C GLY A 690 -40.53 -1.34 -20.37
N ALA A 691 -39.98 -2.44 -20.87
CA ALA A 691 -38.82 -3.11 -20.25
C ALA A 691 -37.58 -2.21 -20.23
N PHE A 692 -37.29 -1.51 -21.34
CA PHE A 692 -36.16 -0.57 -21.40
C PHE A 692 -36.35 0.66 -20.52
N VAL A 693 -37.58 1.16 -20.39
CA VAL A 693 -37.90 2.28 -19.48
C VAL A 693 -37.68 1.89 -18.02
N VAL A 694 -38.13 0.71 -17.60
CA VAL A 694 -37.92 0.24 -16.22
C VAL A 694 -36.43 -0.02 -15.93
N LEU A 695 -35.70 -0.62 -16.87
CA LEU A 695 -34.24 -0.78 -16.75
C LEU A 695 -33.52 0.57 -16.66
N GLY A 696 -33.94 1.56 -17.45
CA GLY A 696 -33.44 2.94 -17.39
C GLY A 696 -33.71 3.62 -16.05
N ILE A 697 -34.89 3.43 -15.47
CA ILE A 697 -35.25 3.95 -14.13
C ILE A 697 -34.39 3.29 -13.05
N ILE A 698 -34.18 1.97 -13.11
CA ILE A 698 -33.31 1.25 -12.16
C ILE A 698 -31.87 1.75 -12.27
N ALA A 699 -31.34 1.90 -13.48
CA ALA A 699 -30.01 2.45 -13.71
C ALA A 699 -29.87 3.88 -13.17
N ALA A 700 -30.84 4.76 -13.46
CA ALA A 700 -30.84 6.14 -12.97
C ALA A 700 -30.94 6.21 -11.44
N MET A 701 -31.71 5.32 -10.81
CA MET A 701 -31.82 5.22 -9.36
C MET A 701 -30.50 4.76 -8.71
N LEU A 702 -29.85 3.73 -9.26
CA LEU A 702 -28.55 3.24 -8.77
C LEU A 702 -27.46 4.31 -8.91
N VAL A 703 -27.42 5.00 -10.06
CA VAL A 703 -26.52 6.14 -10.29
C VAL A 703 -26.84 7.29 -9.33
N GLY A 704 -28.11 7.60 -9.09
CA GLY A 704 -28.55 8.63 -8.15
C GLY A 704 -28.16 8.31 -6.70
N ILE A 705 -28.30 7.06 -6.27
CA ILE A 705 -27.87 6.60 -4.94
C ILE A 705 -26.35 6.67 -4.82
N ALA A 706 -25.60 6.21 -5.83
CA ALA A 706 -24.14 6.29 -5.84
C ALA A 706 -23.67 7.76 -5.81
N TYR A 707 -24.32 8.65 -6.58
CA TYR A 707 -24.05 10.07 -6.59
C TYR A 707 -24.38 10.73 -5.25
N ALA A 708 -25.55 10.43 -4.65
CA ALA A 708 -25.94 10.95 -3.34
C ALA A 708 -25.00 10.46 -2.23
N ALA A 709 -24.62 9.18 -2.23
CA ALA A 709 -23.63 8.63 -1.31
C ALA A 709 -22.27 9.33 -1.48
N SER A 710 -21.81 9.53 -2.72
CA SER A 710 -20.58 10.27 -3.01
C SER A 710 -20.65 11.73 -2.55
N ARG A 711 -21.82 12.39 -2.68
CA ARG A 711 -22.04 13.77 -2.27
C ARG A 711 -22.12 13.92 -0.75
N VAL A 712 -22.72 12.96 -0.05
CA VAL A 712 -22.74 12.93 1.43
C VAL A 712 -21.34 12.64 1.97
N LEU A 713 -20.58 11.74 1.33
CA LEU A 713 -19.18 11.49 1.69
C LEU A 713 -18.32 12.73 1.44
N ARG A 714 -18.48 13.42 0.30
CA ARG A 714 -17.80 14.68 -0.01
C ARG A 714 -18.21 15.83 0.90
N ARG A 715 -19.50 15.96 1.23
CA ARG A 715 -19.98 16.98 2.19
C ARG A 715 -19.47 16.72 3.60
N ARG A 716 -19.43 15.48 4.06
CA ARG A 716 -18.83 15.14 5.36
C ARG A 716 -17.32 15.36 5.37
N ALA A 717 -16.64 15.18 4.24
CA ALA A 717 -15.24 15.58 4.08
C ALA A 717 -15.09 17.11 4.13
N ALA A 718 -16.01 17.87 3.53
CA ALA A 718 -16.00 19.34 3.54
C ALA A 718 -16.44 19.97 4.89
N GLU A 719 -17.42 19.39 5.59
CA GLU A 719 -17.84 19.84 6.92
C GLU A 719 -16.76 19.58 7.99
N ARG A 720 -15.97 18.50 7.83
CA ARG A 720 -14.75 18.27 8.64
C ARG A 720 -13.63 19.27 8.32
N PHE A 721 -13.62 19.84 7.12
CA PHE A 721 -12.70 20.91 6.72
C PHE A 721 -13.05 22.23 7.42
N SER A 722 -14.33 22.61 7.44
CA SER A 722 -14.80 23.84 8.10
C SER A 722 -14.79 23.78 9.64
N ALA A 723 -14.91 22.58 10.23
CA ALA A 723 -14.84 22.40 11.69
C ALA A 723 -13.40 22.35 12.23
N GLY A 724 -12.38 22.30 11.36
CA GLY A 724 -10.96 22.38 11.73
C GLY A 724 -10.39 23.79 11.79
N GLU A 725 -11.18 24.83 11.46
CA GLU A 725 -10.81 26.24 11.52
C GLU A 725 -11.45 27.01 12.70
N ALA A 726 -12.08 26.31 13.66
CA ALA A 726 -12.67 26.90 14.86
C ALA A 726 -11.83 26.64 16.13
#